data_AF-A0A9W9E5M6-F1
#
_entry.id   AF-A0A9W9E5M6-F1
#
_cell.length_a   1.000
_cell.length_b   1.000
_cell.length_c   1.000
_cell.angle_alpha   90.00
_cell.angle_beta   90.00
_cell.angle_gamma   90.00
#
_symmetry.space_group_name_H-M   'P 1'
#
loop_
_entity.id
_entity.type
_entity.pdbx_description
1 polymer ?
#
loop_
_entity_poly.entity_id
_entity_poly.type
_entity_poly.pdbx_seq_one_letter_code
_entity_poly.pdbx_strand_id
1 'polypeptide(L)'
;MGSLVNLTNISQRHVVCKVAIVGGGIGGLAAAIALRKAGHEVHVYEQSAFLSEVGAAIHITPNANSVLHHLGIDHEDGGGSCLGMVRFYKHTGELLKSISVTEQRHRWQKPWLQTYRVDLHRHLKETAISNYAVGMPVQLHTSSRTVSVDAHKATITLDDGNVIQADVIIGADGVRSVARLSVCEERKYIADAPTQNAFRFMISIAKIQDDPATASFLDTVDSMDMYYADDRKVVMYLCEHGTSLNFVCCHPASLSGKSFSQGYDHKAAKASLLDVYQSFSPDLLAVMAKVADEDVRIYPLLDMDTLPAFANDRLAVIGDAAHPFTPHLAQGAAQAIEDAAALGVMLSYLDSKDTIPERLRLFNKARYTRATLIQDMSRVTGNEPTRSNSSAEMEEWKVHDYLTYGFSHDEVHNSTQILREYMWAKAPRLYWRQPLGFGPMDSPRQDALSCPRPDGLSDAVSTTATVRFRTSATLLRNMFPSTAYSFAKTDTVAEASFTFQSIQNLSWLGGRGYELVVFQIHGVQHRSKDGSVRQGIYIPVVLENLADPIISGREDLGWPKLYSEIKFKNDTSVGGNLDVELSWGGVKWAFFSWGRVNSGNLTNGSGAGEEPVQSFGSSGEDALFVHKYIPATTGSPCREAADADYDVLFHSTKPKVLMSQEASAAGFQILERTNKQLPTLHHVVNRLSELPILSIVEASVKKVLGQDQFMGAKRLD
;
A
#
# COMPACT_ATOMS: atom_id res chain seq x y z
N MET A 1 12.73 -6.51 -8.55
CA MET A 1 11.93 -7.01 -7.41
C MET A 1 11.31 -5.83 -6.67
N GLY A 2 10.18 -5.31 -7.16
CA GLY A 2 9.34 -4.39 -6.39
C GLY A 2 8.41 -5.23 -5.53
N SER A 3 8.71 -5.38 -4.24
CA SER A 3 7.83 -6.09 -3.33
C SER A 3 6.48 -5.35 -3.29
N LEU A 4 5.36 -6.07 -3.48
CA LEU A 4 4.14 -5.73 -2.74
C LEU A 4 4.61 -5.38 -1.33
N VAL A 5 4.28 -4.17 -0.87
CA VAL A 5 4.77 -3.57 0.38
C VAL A 5 5.08 -4.66 1.40
N ASN A 6 6.33 -4.74 1.83
CA ASN A 6 6.84 -5.78 2.73
C ASN A 6 6.17 -5.63 4.10
N LEU A 7 4.92 -6.07 4.20
CA LEU A 7 4.04 -6.07 5.37
C LEU A 7 4.18 -7.41 6.12
N THR A 8 5.41 -7.92 6.20
CA THR A 8 5.79 -9.24 6.74
C THR A 8 5.58 -9.39 8.25
N ASN A 9 4.96 -8.42 8.92
CA ASN A 9 4.69 -8.44 10.36
C ASN A 9 3.20 -8.36 10.72
N ILE A 10 2.28 -8.72 9.81
CA ILE A 10 0.88 -8.89 10.19
C ILE A 10 0.71 -10.27 10.84
N SER A 11 0.47 -10.28 12.15
CA SER A 11 0.10 -11.46 12.90
C SER A 11 -1.21 -12.07 12.38
N GLN A 12 -1.11 -13.23 11.71
CA GLN A 12 -2.05 -14.36 11.78
C GLN A 12 -3.58 -14.12 11.66
N ARG A 13 -4.06 -13.19 10.81
CA ARG A 13 -5.48 -13.17 10.40
C ARG A 13 -5.60 -12.98 8.89
N HIS A 14 -5.29 -14.03 8.13
CA HIS A 14 -5.52 -14.05 6.70
C HIS A 14 -6.51 -15.17 6.35
N VAL A 15 -7.74 -14.80 6.00
CA VAL A 15 -8.75 -15.76 5.54
C VAL A 15 -8.48 -16.14 4.08
N VAL A 16 -8.16 -17.40 3.84
CA VAL A 16 -8.04 -17.97 2.49
C VAL A 16 -9.43 -18.14 1.90
N CYS A 17 -9.64 -17.58 0.70
CA CYS A 17 -10.86 -17.72 -0.07
C CYS A 17 -10.65 -18.69 -1.22
N LYS A 18 -11.69 -19.45 -1.57
CA LYS A 18 -11.80 -20.19 -2.82
C LYS A 18 -12.39 -19.28 -3.89
N VAL A 19 -11.60 -18.96 -4.90
CA VAL A 19 -11.97 -18.06 -6.00
C VAL A 19 -12.22 -18.87 -7.26
N ALA A 20 -13.39 -18.70 -7.88
CA ALA A 20 -13.69 -19.24 -9.21
C ALA A 20 -13.60 -18.13 -10.26
N ILE A 21 -12.73 -18.30 -11.26
CA ILE A 21 -12.57 -17.37 -12.38
C ILE A 21 -13.18 -18.02 -13.61
N VAL A 22 -14.14 -17.34 -14.24
CA VAL A 22 -14.80 -17.80 -15.46
C VAL A 22 -14.09 -17.13 -16.64
N GLY A 23 -13.31 -17.89 -17.42
CA GLY A 23 -12.53 -17.42 -18.56
C GLY A 23 -11.03 -17.37 -18.31
N GLY A 24 -10.26 -18.05 -19.17
CA GLY A 24 -8.80 -18.14 -19.14
C GLY A 24 -8.10 -17.19 -20.11
N GLY A 25 -8.68 -16.03 -20.39
CA GLY A 25 -8.06 -14.98 -21.22
C GLY A 25 -7.02 -14.14 -20.46
N ILE A 26 -6.55 -13.06 -21.08
CA ILE A 26 -5.54 -12.15 -20.48
C ILE A 26 -5.98 -11.63 -19.11
N GLY A 27 -7.20 -11.07 -19.01
CA GLY A 27 -7.73 -10.56 -17.73
C GLY A 27 -7.93 -11.66 -16.68
N GLY A 28 -8.47 -12.81 -17.07
CA GLY A 28 -8.71 -13.94 -16.17
C GLY A 28 -7.42 -14.53 -15.60
N LEU A 29 -6.39 -14.74 -16.44
CA LEU A 29 -5.09 -15.22 -15.98
C LEU A 29 -4.34 -14.17 -15.15
N ALA A 30 -4.41 -12.89 -15.52
CA ALA A 30 -3.86 -11.81 -14.70
C ALA A 30 -4.53 -11.75 -13.32
N ALA A 31 -5.86 -11.88 -13.25
CA ALA A 31 -6.60 -11.92 -11.99
C ALA A 31 -6.22 -13.15 -11.17
N ALA A 32 -6.01 -14.30 -11.82
CA ALA A 32 -5.57 -15.51 -11.15
C ALA A 32 -4.22 -15.32 -10.46
N ILE A 33 -3.27 -14.66 -11.13
CA ILE A 33 -1.96 -14.32 -10.57
C ILE A 33 -2.10 -13.32 -9.41
N ALA A 34 -2.90 -12.27 -9.58
CA ALA A 34 -3.10 -11.26 -8.53
C ALA A 34 -3.69 -11.89 -7.25
N LEU A 35 -4.70 -12.76 -7.41
CA LEU A 35 -5.41 -13.40 -6.30
C LEU A 35 -4.61 -14.52 -5.62
N ARG A 36 -3.80 -15.30 -6.36
CA ARG A 36 -2.87 -16.24 -5.72
C ARG A 36 -1.81 -15.49 -4.89
N LYS A 37 -1.33 -14.33 -5.37
CA LYS A 37 -0.35 -13.50 -4.63
C LYS A 37 -0.97 -12.87 -3.38
N ALA A 38 -2.28 -12.60 -3.42
CA ALA A 38 -3.05 -12.23 -2.24
C ALA A 38 -3.25 -13.40 -1.25
N GLY A 39 -2.84 -14.63 -1.59
CA GLY A 39 -2.88 -15.78 -0.68
C GLY A 39 -4.15 -16.62 -0.76
N HIS A 40 -4.90 -16.55 -1.87
CA HIS A 40 -6.15 -17.30 -2.07
C HIS A 40 -5.97 -18.59 -2.88
N GLU A 41 -6.93 -19.50 -2.76
CA GLU A 41 -7.06 -20.70 -3.59
C GLU A 41 -7.83 -20.35 -4.86
N VAL A 42 -7.21 -20.48 -6.03
CA VAL A 42 -7.76 -19.95 -7.29
C VAL A 42 -7.97 -21.08 -8.31
N HIS A 43 -9.19 -21.13 -8.86
CA HIS A 43 -9.59 -22.03 -9.94
C HIS A 43 -10.02 -21.22 -11.15
N VAL A 44 -9.45 -21.51 -12.32
CA VAL A 44 -9.85 -20.91 -13.61
C VAL A 44 -10.61 -21.95 -14.43
N TYR A 45 -11.80 -21.61 -14.89
CA TYR A 45 -12.64 -22.44 -15.76
C TYR A 45 -12.68 -21.82 -17.15
N GLU A 46 -12.09 -22.53 -18.13
CA GLU A 46 -11.96 -22.08 -19.50
C GLU A 46 -12.64 -23.08 -20.46
N GLN A 47 -13.46 -22.57 -21.38
CA GLN A 47 -14.21 -23.41 -22.32
C GLN A 47 -13.34 -24.07 -23.39
N SER A 48 -12.22 -23.46 -23.77
CA SER A 48 -11.32 -24.01 -24.78
C SER A 48 -10.33 -25.01 -24.19
N ALA A 49 -9.85 -25.92 -25.03
CA ALA A 49 -8.79 -26.86 -24.67
C ALA A 49 -7.37 -26.28 -24.87
N PHE A 50 -7.25 -25.01 -25.27
CA PHE A 50 -5.98 -24.36 -25.67
C PHE A 50 -5.18 -25.08 -26.76
N LEU A 51 -5.82 -25.88 -27.62
CA LEU A 51 -5.16 -26.72 -28.64
C LEU A 51 -4.57 -25.91 -29.81
N SER A 52 -5.07 -24.70 -30.07
CA SER A 52 -4.54 -23.79 -31.08
C SER A 52 -4.94 -22.36 -30.72
N GLU A 53 -3.99 -21.55 -30.25
CA GLU A 53 -4.23 -20.14 -30.02
C GLU A 53 -3.87 -19.37 -31.29
N VAL A 54 -4.88 -19.05 -32.10
CA VAL A 54 -4.70 -18.12 -33.23
C VAL A 54 -4.71 -16.71 -32.65
N GLY A 55 -3.53 -16.09 -32.58
CA GLY A 55 -3.36 -14.79 -31.95
C GLY A 55 -3.53 -13.63 -32.91
N ALA A 56 -3.81 -12.46 -32.33
CA ALA A 56 -3.58 -11.18 -32.98
C ALA A 56 -2.44 -10.46 -32.25
N ALA A 57 -1.77 -9.50 -32.90
CA ALA A 57 -0.88 -8.62 -32.16
C ALA A 57 -1.69 -7.69 -31.24
N ILE A 58 -1.09 -7.37 -30.09
CA ILE A 58 -1.64 -6.45 -29.09
C ILE A 58 -0.53 -5.53 -28.56
N HIS A 59 -0.97 -4.49 -27.88
CA HIS A 59 -0.09 -3.58 -27.16
C HIS A 59 -0.22 -3.79 -25.66
N ILE A 60 0.89 -3.60 -24.95
CA ILE A 60 0.92 -3.47 -23.50
C ILE A 60 1.33 -2.03 -23.20
N THR A 61 0.36 -1.20 -22.88
CA THR A 61 0.57 0.21 -22.58
C THR A 61 1.33 0.38 -21.26
N PRO A 62 1.98 1.53 -21.00
CA PRO A 62 2.82 1.74 -19.82
C PRO A 62 2.16 1.40 -18.48
N ASN A 63 0.89 1.78 -18.29
CA ASN A 63 0.09 1.47 -17.11
C ASN A 63 -0.08 -0.04 -16.89
N ALA A 64 -0.38 -0.79 -17.95
CA ALA A 64 -0.51 -2.25 -17.88
C ALA A 64 0.83 -2.95 -17.67
N ASN A 65 1.91 -2.44 -18.29
CA ASN A 65 3.24 -3.00 -18.12
C ASN A 65 3.72 -2.82 -16.66
N SER A 66 3.43 -1.67 -16.04
CA SER A 66 3.67 -1.45 -14.60
C SER A 66 3.00 -2.53 -13.75
N VAL A 67 1.72 -2.80 -14.03
CA VAL A 67 0.96 -3.84 -13.33
C VAL A 67 1.55 -5.25 -13.55
N LEU A 68 1.92 -5.61 -14.78
CA LEU A 68 2.55 -6.92 -15.04
C LEU A 68 3.82 -7.12 -14.20
N HIS A 69 4.66 -6.09 -14.08
CA HIS A 69 5.82 -6.16 -13.19
C HIS A 69 5.45 -6.35 -11.72
N HIS A 70 4.38 -5.70 -11.23
CA HIS A 70 3.87 -5.97 -9.88
C HIS A 70 3.35 -7.40 -9.72
N LEU A 71 2.79 -8.00 -10.77
CA LEU A 71 2.41 -9.41 -10.81
C LEU A 71 3.63 -10.34 -10.88
N GLY A 72 4.82 -9.82 -11.18
CA GLY A 72 6.07 -10.58 -11.28
C GLY A 72 6.37 -11.05 -12.70
N ILE A 73 5.73 -10.44 -13.70
CA ILE A 73 5.91 -10.73 -15.12
C ILE A 73 6.72 -9.60 -15.73
N ASP A 74 7.88 -9.94 -16.28
CA ASP A 74 8.64 -9.08 -17.17
C ASP A 74 8.37 -9.52 -18.60
N HIS A 75 7.43 -8.85 -19.29
CA HIS A 75 7.03 -9.30 -20.61
C HIS A 75 8.04 -8.92 -21.71
N GLU A 76 9.05 -8.10 -21.41
CA GLU A 76 10.17 -7.88 -22.32
C GLU A 76 10.94 -9.19 -22.56
N ASP A 77 11.12 -10.00 -21.50
CA ASP A 77 11.67 -11.36 -21.59
C ASP A 77 10.67 -12.36 -22.21
N GLY A 78 9.40 -12.00 -22.25
CA GLY A 78 8.28 -12.82 -22.72
C GLY A 78 7.84 -12.59 -24.16
N GLY A 79 8.60 -11.83 -24.95
CA GLY A 79 8.30 -11.54 -26.36
C GLY A 79 7.73 -10.16 -26.66
N GLY A 80 7.62 -9.29 -25.64
CA GLY A 80 7.31 -7.88 -25.83
C GLY A 80 8.51 -7.08 -26.34
N SER A 81 8.29 -6.25 -27.35
CA SER A 81 9.28 -5.32 -27.89
C SER A 81 8.89 -3.88 -27.60
N CYS A 82 9.85 -3.05 -27.18
CA CYS A 82 9.57 -1.64 -26.88
C CYS A 82 9.18 -0.86 -28.14
N LEU A 83 8.06 -0.15 -28.08
CA LEU A 83 7.66 0.80 -29.11
C LEU A 83 8.62 2.00 -29.13
N GLY A 84 9.16 2.33 -30.29
CA GLY A 84 10.06 3.45 -30.50
C GLY A 84 9.37 4.71 -31.02
N MET A 85 8.45 4.56 -31.96
CA MET A 85 7.80 5.70 -32.63
C MET A 85 6.34 5.41 -32.99
N VAL A 86 5.48 6.45 -32.96
CA VAL A 86 4.15 6.41 -33.58
C VAL A 86 4.12 7.36 -34.77
N ARG A 87 3.70 6.88 -35.94
CA ARG A 87 3.60 7.69 -37.15
C ARG A 87 2.17 7.72 -37.69
N PHE A 88 1.75 8.90 -38.12
CA PHE A 88 0.42 9.18 -38.63
C PHE A 88 0.54 9.57 -40.10
N TYR A 89 -0.17 8.84 -40.94
CA TYR A 89 -0.20 9.02 -42.39
C TYR A 89 -1.61 9.36 -42.84
N LYS A 90 -1.72 10.18 -43.89
CA LYS A 90 -2.93 10.26 -44.69
C LYS A 90 -3.07 8.95 -45.48
N HIS A 91 -4.29 8.52 -45.78
CA HIS A 91 -4.54 7.31 -46.57
C HIS A 91 -3.80 7.29 -47.92
N THR A 92 -3.45 8.46 -48.47
CA THR A 92 -2.66 8.62 -49.69
C THR A 92 -1.15 8.36 -49.53
N GLY A 93 -0.66 8.09 -48.31
CA GLY A 93 0.75 7.80 -48.01
C GLY A 93 1.57 8.99 -47.51
N GLU A 94 0.99 10.19 -47.43
CA GLU A 94 1.66 11.38 -46.89
C GLU A 94 1.85 11.27 -45.37
N LEU A 95 3.08 11.41 -44.88
CA LEU A 95 3.37 11.46 -43.44
C LEU A 95 2.89 12.80 -42.86
N LEU A 96 1.90 12.73 -41.98
CA LEU A 96 1.32 13.91 -41.31
C LEU A 96 2.08 14.27 -40.05
N LYS A 97 2.46 13.27 -39.25
CA LYS A 97 3.08 13.47 -37.94
C LYS A 97 3.86 12.22 -37.49
N SER A 98 4.96 12.43 -36.80
CA SER A 98 5.67 11.39 -36.05
C SER A 98 5.85 11.80 -34.59
N ILE A 99 5.83 10.82 -33.69
CA ILE A 99 6.02 11.01 -32.25
C ILE A 99 7.03 9.98 -31.76
N SER A 100 8.17 10.44 -31.26
CA SER A 100 9.17 9.59 -30.59
C SER A 100 8.62 9.14 -29.23
N VAL A 101 8.32 7.85 -29.10
CA VAL A 101 7.95 7.21 -27.83
C VAL A 101 9.19 7.02 -26.98
N THR A 102 10.33 6.71 -27.62
CA THR A 102 11.64 6.56 -26.95
C THR A 102 12.01 7.79 -26.13
N GLU A 103 11.85 9.01 -26.68
CA GLU A 103 12.12 10.25 -25.94
C GLU A 103 11.15 10.49 -24.79
N GLN A 104 9.92 9.96 -24.87
CA GLN A 104 8.89 10.12 -23.84
C GLN A 104 8.94 9.05 -22.74
N ARG A 105 9.79 8.03 -22.86
CA ARG A 105 9.84 6.90 -21.89
C ARG A 105 10.04 7.35 -20.45
N HIS A 106 10.78 8.43 -20.22
CA HIS A 106 11.04 8.98 -18.88
C HIS A 106 9.77 9.45 -18.14
N ARG A 107 8.64 9.61 -18.84
CA ARG A 107 7.35 10.01 -18.25
C ARG A 107 6.64 8.88 -17.51
N TRP A 108 6.98 7.62 -17.80
CA TRP A 108 6.28 6.45 -17.28
C TRP A 108 7.22 5.53 -16.51
N GLN A 109 6.68 4.77 -15.56
CA GLN A 109 7.46 3.79 -14.80
C GLN A 109 7.98 2.65 -15.69
N LYS A 110 7.25 2.33 -16.77
CA LYS A 110 7.51 1.20 -17.67
C LYS A 110 7.28 1.54 -19.14
N PRO A 111 8.02 0.92 -20.07
CA PRO A 111 7.88 1.19 -21.50
C PRO A 111 6.56 0.66 -22.06
N TRP A 112 6.14 1.22 -23.19
CA TRP A 112 5.04 0.69 -24.01
C TRP A 112 5.59 -0.45 -24.89
N LEU A 113 5.00 -1.63 -24.79
CA LEU A 113 5.38 -2.81 -25.58
C LEU A 113 4.39 -3.11 -26.72
N GLN A 114 4.93 -3.64 -27.81
CA GLN A 114 4.23 -4.37 -28.87
C GLN A 114 4.51 -5.86 -28.68
N THR A 115 3.49 -6.71 -28.78
CA THR A 115 3.68 -8.16 -28.59
C THR A 115 2.66 -8.98 -29.37
N TYR A 116 2.96 -10.26 -29.52
CA TYR A 116 1.99 -11.24 -29.98
C TYR A 116 1.15 -11.71 -28.78
N ARG A 117 -0.19 -11.66 -28.92
CA ARG A 117 -1.10 -11.99 -27.81
C ARG A 117 -0.87 -13.39 -27.23
N VAL A 118 -0.48 -14.36 -28.07
CA VAL A 118 -0.20 -15.75 -27.65
C VAL A 118 0.99 -15.79 -26.70
N ASP A 119 2.01 -14.98 -26.91
CA ASP A 119 3.18 -14.97 -26.04
C ASP A 119 2.85 -14.35 -24.68
N LEU A 120 2.05 -13.28 -24.64
CA LEU A 120 1.54 -12.73 -23.37
C LEU A 120 0.65 -13.74 -22.64
N HIS A 121 -0.26 -14.40 -23.36
CA HIS A 121 -1.13 -15.43 -22.79
C HIS A 121 -0.32 -16.59 -22.22
N ARG A 122 0.65 -17.11 -22.98
CA ARG A 122 1.56 -18.18 -22.56
C ARG A 122 2.30 -17.78 -21.27
N HIS A 123 2.91 -16.59 -21.25
CA HIS A 123 3.64 -16.10 -20.08
C HIS A 123 2.73 -16.00 -18.84
N LEU A 124 1.53 -15.41 -18.99
CA LEU A 124 0.53 -15.35 -17.92
C LEU A 124 0.13 -16.74 -17.43
N LYS A 125 -0.16 -17.68 -18.35
CA LYS A 125 -0.56 -19.05 -18.03
C LYS A 125 0.53 -19.78 -17.26
N GLU A 126 1.77 -19.73 -17.74
CA GLU A 126 2.92 -20.38 -17.11
C GLU A 126 3.19 -19.81 -15.71
N THR A 127 3.09 -18.49 -15.55
CA THR A 127 3.20 -17.85 -14.23
C THR A 127 2.06 -18.26 -13.30
N ALA A 128 0.82 -18.29 -13.80
CA ALA A 128 -0.36 -18.64 -13.02
C ALA A 128 -0.30 -20.07 -12.44
N ILE A 129 0.20 -21.06 -13.19
CA ILE A 129 0.27 -22.46 -12.77
C ILE A 129 1.61 -22.85 -12.11
N SER A 130 2.60 -21.95 -12.08
CA SER A 130 3.94 -22.25 -11.57
C SER A 130 3.95 -22.55 -10.07
N ASN A 131 4.68 -23.59 -9.69
CA ASN A 131 5.01 -23.95 -8.30
C ASN A 131 6.06 -23.03 -7.65
N TYR A 132 6.77 -22.25 -8.47
CA TYR A 132 7.87 -21.38 -8.01
C TYR A 132 7.43 -19.92 -7.82
N ALA A 133 6.23 -19.56 -8.27
CA ALA A 133 5.66 -18.24 -8.04
C ALA A 133 5.03 -18.12 -6.64
N VAL A 134 4.85 -16.89 -6.15
CA VAL A 134 4.28 -16.61 -4.81
C VAL A 134 2.82 -17.09 -4.73
N GLY A 135 2.45 -17.70 -3.61
CA GLY A 135 1.10 -18.22 -3.36
C GLY A 135 0.86 -19.59 -3.99
N MET A 136 -0.35 -20.14 -3.78
CA MET A 136 -0.73 -21.47 -4.29
C MET A 136 -0.81 -21.46 -5.83
N PRO A 137 -0.33 -22.50 -6.53
CA PRO A 137 -0.52 -22.66 -7.96
C PRO A 137 -2.00 -22.61 -8.35
N VAL A 138 -2.33 -21.90 -9.41
CA VAL A 138 -3.70 -21.82 -9.94
C VAL A 138 -4.10 -23.18 -10.50
N GLN A 139 -5.31 -23.63 -10.18
CA GLN A 139 -5.91 -24.81 -10.80
C GLN A 139 -6.65 -24.42 -12.07
N LEU A 140 -6.12 -24.83 -13.23
CA LEU A 140 -6.66 -24.51 -14.54
C LEU A 140 -7.50 -25.67 -15.09
N HIS A 141 -8.81 -25.45 -15.23
CA HIS A 141 -9.79 -26.39 -15.76
C HIS A 141 -10.15 -25.98 -17.19
N THR A 142 -9.61 -26.67 -18.18
CA THR A 142 -9.91 -26.44 -19.61
C THR A 142 -11.11 -27.26 -20.06
N SER A 143 -11.66 -26.96 -21.24
CA SER A 143 -12.89 -27.61 -21.74
C SER A 143 -14.06 -27.55 -20.74
N SER A 144 -14.08 -26.52 -19.88
CA SER A 144 -15.01 -26.35 -18.77
C SER A 144 -15.87 -25.12 -19.03
N ARG A 145 -16.89 -25.28 -19.88
CA ARG A 145 -17.73 -24.15 -20.29
C ARG A 145 -18.76 -23.83 -19.21
N THR A 146 -18.70 -22.62 -18.67
CA THR A 146 -19.72 -22.13 -17.73
C THR A 146 -20.96 -21.67 -18.49
N VAL A 147 -22.14 -22.10 -18.03
CA VAL A 147 -23.44 -21.78 -18.63
C VAL A 147 -24.30 -20.85 -17.78
N SER A 148 -24.06 -20.80 -16.46
CA SER A 148 -24.74 -19.85 -15.57
C SER A 148 -23.92 -19.55 -14.32
N VAL A 149 -24.18 -18.37 -13.75
CA VAL A 149 -23.54 -17.86 -12.52
C VAL A 149 -24.62 -17.38 -11.54
N ASP A 150 -24.50 -17.71 -10.26
CA ASP A 150 -25.33 -17.17 -9.18
C ASP A 150 -24.41 -16.35 -8.25
N ALA A 151 -24.54 -15.03 -8.31
CA ALA A 151 -23.69 -14.09 -7.56
C ALA A 151 -23.97 -14.12 -6.05
N HIS A 152 -25.21 -14.39 -5.64
CA HIS A 152 -25.62 -14.42 -4.24
C HIS A 152 -25.11 -15.70 -3.56
N LYS A 153 -25.23 -16.85 -4.23
CA LYS A 153 -24.73 -18.14 -3.72
C LYS A 153 -23.25 -18.36 -4.00
N ALA A 154 -22.61 -17.54 -4.82
CA ALA A 154 -21.25 -17.75 -5.31
C ALA A 154 -21.05 -19.15 -5.93
N THR A 155 -21.95 -19.51 -6.85
CA THR A 155 -21.85 -20.76 -7.64
C THR A 155 -21.77 -20.53 -9.14
N ILE A 156 -21.00 -21.36 -9.84
CA ILE A 156 -21.03 -21.48 -11.30
C ILE A 156 -21.58 -22.84 -11.71
N THR A 157 -22.31 -22.91 -12.82
CA THR A 157 -22.79 -24.16 -13.42
C THR A 157 -22.08 -24.39 -14.75
N LEU A 158 -21.51 -25.58 -14.93
CA LEU A 158 -20.83 -25.99 -16.16
C LEU A 158 -21.81 -26.67 -17.12
N ASP A 159 -21.46 -26.80 -18.39
CA ASP A 159 -22.32 -27.38 -19.42
C ASP A 159 -22.51 -28.90 -19.32
N ASP A 160 -21.69 -29.58 -18.52
CA ASP A 160 -21.88 -30.97 -18.09
C ASP A 160 -22.88 -31.13 -16.93
N GLY A 161 -23.40 -30.01 -16.39
CA GLY A 161 -24.33 -29.96 -15.26
C GLY A 161 -23.67 -29.86 -13.89
N ASN A 162 -22.34 -29.91 -13.80
CA ASN A 162 -21.63 -29.76 -12.52
C ASN A 162 -21.80 -28.34 -11.97
N VAL A 163 -22.05 -28.24 -10.66
CA VAL A 163 -22.16 -26.98 -9.93
C VAL A 163 -20.95 -26.81 -9.02
N ILE A 164 -20.20 -25.73 -9.22
CA ILE A 164 -19.01 -25.41 -8.45
C ILE A 164 -19.33 -24.30 -7.45
N GLN A 165 -19.10 -24.58 -6.17
CA GLN A 165 -19.17 -23.60 -5.09
C GLN A 165 -17.83 -22.89 -4.89
N ALA A 166 -17.89 -21.57 -4.73
CA ALA A 166 -16.77 -20.68 -4.38
C ALA A 166 -17.17 -19.72 -3.24
N ASP A 167 -16.21 -18.93 -2.76
CA ASP A 167 -16.47 -17.81 -1.84
C ASP A 167 -16.66 -16.48 -2.60
N VAL A 168 -16.05 -16.39 -3.78
CA VAL A 168 -16.13 -15.25 -4.71
C VAL A 168 -15.91 -15.74 -6.16
N ILE A 169 -16.60 -15.10 -7.10
CA ILE A 169 -16.52 -15.39 -8.53
C ILE A 169 -15.98 -14.16 -9.27
N ILE A 170 -15.06 -14.39 -10.21
CA ILE A 170 -14.57 -13.37 -11.13
C ILE A 170 -14.99 -13.76 -12.55
N GLY A 171 -15.89 -12.99 -13.16
CA GLY A 171 -16.29 -13.12 -14.56
C GLY A 171 -15.29 -12.44 -15.49
N ALA A 172 -14.51 -13.22 -16.22
CA ALA A 172 -13.52 -12.77 -17.21
C ALA A 172 -13.76 -13.45 -18.59
N ASP A 173 -15.02 -13.76 -18.88
CA ASP A 173 -15.52 -14.57 -20.00
C ASP A 173 -15.83 -13.75 -21.26
N GLY A 174 -15.29 -12.54 -21.31
CA GLY A 174 -15.23 -11.70 -22.50
C GLY A 174 -16.57 -11.11 -22.94
N VAL A 175 -16.61 -10.60 -24.17
CA VAL A 175 -17.77 -9.82 -24.67
C VAL A 175 -19.09 -10.59 -24.63
N ARG A 176 -19.09 -11.92 -24.74
CA ARG A 176 -20.30 -12.78 -24.66
C ARG A 176 -20.55 -13.34 -23.25
N SER A 177 -20.11 -12.61 -22.23
CA SER A 177 -20.15 -13.03 -20.83
C SER A 177 -21.51 -13.56 -20.36
N VAL A 178 -21.50 -14.76 -19.80
CA VAL A 178 -22.61 -15.32 -19.01
C VAL A 178 -22.59 -14.79 -17.58
N ALA A 179 -21.40 -14.48 -17.04
CA ALA A 179 -21.25 -13.94 -15.69
C ALA A 179 -21.89 -12.54 -15.56
N ARG A 180 -21.78 -11.70 -16.59
CA ARG A 180 -22.38 -10.35 -16.62
C ARG A 180 -23.89 -10.38 -16.39
N LEU A 181 -24.59 -11.43 -16.83
CA LEU A 181 -26.05 -11.56 -16.66
C LEU A 181 -26.48 -11.60 -15.18
N SER A 182 -25.57 -11.98 -14.27
CA SER A 182 -25.82 -12.02 -12.83
C SER A 182 -25.49 -10.69 -12.13
N VAL A 183 -24.90 -9.72 -12.85
CA VAL A 183 -24.71 -8.33 -12.41
C VAL A 183 -25.84 -7.44 -12.94
N CYS A 184 -26.30 -7.68 -14.17
CA CYS A 184 -27.45 -7.02 -14.75
C CYS A 184 -28.26 -7.98 -15.65
N GLU A 185 -29.56 -8.12 -15.39
CA GLU A 185 -30.44 -9.08 -16.08
C GLU A 185 -30.79 -8.68 -17.53
N GLU A 186 -30.55 -7.41 -17.91
CA GLU A 186 -30.86 -6.93 -19.26
C GLU A 186 -29.89 -7.50 -20.30
N ARG A 187 -30.43 -8.30 -21.25
CA ARG A 187 -29.66 -8.95 -22.32
C ARG A 187 -29.18 -8.01 -23.44
N LYS A 188 -29.56 -6.73 -23.43
CA LYS A 188 -29.55 -5.85 -24.61
C LYS A 188 -28.36 -4.89 -24.72
N TYR A 189 -27.21 -5.21 -24.12
CA TYR A 189 -26.11 -4.25 -24.16
C TYR A 189 -25.25 -4.31 -25.43
N ILE A 190 -25.13 -5.47 -26.09
CA ILE A 190 -24.40 -5.56 -27.37
C ILE A 190 -25.36 -5.17 -28.50
N ALA A 191 -25.04 -4.12 -29.25
CA ALA A 191 -25.86 -3.68 -30.37
C ALA A 191 -26.10 -4.83 -31.38
N ASP A 192 -27.34 -5.01 -31.83
CA ASP A 192 -27.74 -6.08 -32.77
C ASP A 192 -27.01 -6.00 -34.12
N ALA A 193 -26.45 -4.85 -34.47
CA ALA A 193 -25.64 -4.64 -35.65
C ALA A 193 -24.39 -3.79 -35.33
N PRO A 194 -23.17 -4.27 -35.62
CA PRO A 194 -21.97 -3.47 -35.50
C PRO A 194 -21.98 -2.32 -36.51
N THR A 195 -21.56 -1.13 -36.07
CA THR A 195 -21.35 0.06 -36.91
C THR A 195 -20.05 -0.02 -37.71
N GLN A 196 -19.06 -0.73 -37.16
CA GLN A 196 -17.71 -0.85 -37.70
C GLN A 196 -17.26 -2.31 -37.72
N ASN A 197 -16.46 -2.66 -38.72
CA ASN A 197 -15.76 -3.93 -38.84
C ASN A 197 -14.24 -3.67 -38.89
N ALA A 198 -13.45 -4.68 -38.56
CA ALA A 198 -12.02 -4.65 -38.74
C ALA A 198 -11.51 -5.90 -39.47
N PHE A 199 -10.81 -5.72 -40.59
CA PHE A 199 -9.95 -6.78 -41.11
C PHE A 199 -8.71 -6.91 -40.23
N ARG A 200 -8.34 -8.14 -39.90
CA ARG A 200 -7.14 -8.46 -39.13
C ARG A 200 -6.38 -9.59 -39.81
N PHE A 201 -5.08 -9.40 -39.96
CA PHE A 201 -4.16 -10.37 -40.54
C PHE A 201 -2.72 -10.01 -40.18
N MET A 202 -1.80 -10.95 -40.41
CA MET A 202 -0.37 -10.74 -40.26
C MET A 202 0.33 -11.16 -41.56
N ILE A 203 1.42 -10.47 -41.90
CA ILE A 203 2.23 -10.78 -43.08
C ILE A 203 3.64 -11.07 -42.60
N SER A 204 4.17 -12.25 -42.95
CA SER A 204 5.56 -12.59 -42.65
C SER A 204 6.50 -11.63 -43.37
N ILE A 205 7.53 -11.15 -42.66
CA ILE A 205 8.55 -10.25 -43.21
C ILE A 205 9.23 -10.85 -44.45
N ALA A 206 9.43 -12.17 -44.47
CA ALA A 206 10.00 -12.88 -45.60
C ALA A 206 9.22 -12.70 -46.92
N LYS A 207 7.92 -12.36 -46.87
CA LYS A 207 7.09 -12.12 -48.06
C LYS A 207 7.22 -10.69 -48.62
N ILE A 208 7.77 -9.75 -47.85
CA ILE A 208 7.81 -8.31 -48.19
C ILE A 208 9.23 -7.74 -48.27
N GLN A 209 10.22 -8.39 -47.64
CA GLN A 209 11.60 -7.89 -47.59
C GLN A 209 12.33 -7.87 -48.94
N ASP A 210 12.04 -8.83 -49.82
CA ASP A 210 12.77 -9.01 -51.09
C ASP A 210 12.11 -8.26 -52.27
N ASP A 211 10.95 -7.64 -52.04
CA ASP A 211 10.22 -6.87 -53.05
C ASP A 211 10.50 -5.36 -52.87
N PRO A 212 11.17 -4.70 -53.83
CA PRO A 212 11.50 -3.28 -53.74
C PRO A 212 10.28 -2.37 -53.52
N ALA A 213 9.07 -2.79 -53.93
CA ALA A 213 7.85 -2.03 -53.73
C ALA A 213 7.32 -2.10 -52.29
N THR A 214 7.76 -3.07 -51.49
CA THR A 214 7.28 -3.27 -50.10
C THR A 214 8.39 -3.22 -49.05
N ALA A 215 9.66 -3.28 -49.45
CA ALA A 215 10.80 -3.32 -48.53
C ALA A 215 10.92 -2.08 -47.63
N SER A 216 10.50 -0.90 -48.11
CA SER A 216 10.57 0.37 -47.34
C SER A 216 9.71 0.36 -46.06
N PHE A 217 8.70 -0.51 -45.97
CA PHE A 217 7.91 -0.69 -44.75
C PHE A 217 8.73 -1.31 -43.60
N LEU A 218 9.91 -1.86 -43.90
CA LEU A 218 10.85 -2.41 -42.92
C LEU A 218 11.87 -1.39 -42.41
N ASP A 219 11.95 -0.21 -43.00
CA ASP A 219 12.89 0.85 -42.56
C ASP A 219 12.58 1.36 -41.14
N THR A 220 11.45 0.94 -40.57
CA THR A 220 10.92 1.40 -39.28
C THR A 220 10.42 0.24 -38.42
N VAL A 221 11.38 -0.58 -38.01
CA VAL A 221 11.22 -1.80 -37.20
C VAL A 221 10.62 -1.58 -35.81
N ASP A 222 10.70 -0.38 -35.23
CA ASP A 222 10.17 -0.07 -33.89
C ASP A 222 8.97 0.89 -33.92
N SER A 223 8.31 1.02 -35.07
CA SER A 223 7.22 1.96 -35.27
C SER A 223 5.83 1.32 -35.21
N MET A 224 4.84 2.13 -34.84
CA MET A 224 3.43 1.89 -35.11
C MET A 224 2.95 2.94 -36.10
N ASP A 225 2.49 2.46 -37.25
CA ASP A 225 1.96 3.30 -38.31
C ASP A 225 0.45 3.30 -38.32
N MET A 226 -0.13 4.48 -38.50
CA MET A 226 -1.55 4.67 -38.61
C MET A 226 -1.91 5.48 -39.85
N TYR A 227 -2.64 4.87 -40.79
CA TYR A 227 -3.15 5.55 -41.99
C TYR A 227 -4.62 5.92 -41.80
N TYR A 228 -4.96 7.17 -42.10
CA TYR A 228 -6.31 7.72 -41.90
C TYR A 228 -6.94 8.20 -43.22
N ALA A 229 -8.14 7.70 -43.49
CA ALA A 229 -9.16 8.35 -44.32
C ALA A 229 -10.25 8.94 -43.42
N ASP A 230 -11.25 9.59 -44.00
CA ASP A 230 -12.36 10.18 -43.25
C ASP A 230 -13.20 9.11 -42.52
N ASP A 231 -13.29 7.91 -43.08
CA ASP A 231 -14.15 6.81 -42.59
C ASP A 231 -13.40 5.50 -42.30
N ARG A 232 -12.12 5.41 -42.65
CA ARG A 232 -11.31 4.17 -42.57
C ARG A 232 -9.97 4.43 -41.92
N LYS A 233 -9.47 3.42 -41.19
CA LYS A 233 -8.18 3.47 -40.49
C LYS A 233 -7.42 2.16 -40.69
N VAL A 234 -6.11 2.25 -40.91
CA VAL A 234 -5.19 1.09 -40.90
C VAL A 234 -4.17 1.31 -39.81
N VAL A 235 -3.99 0.34 -38.92
CA VAL A 235 -2.90 0.30 -37.93
C VAL A 235 -1.97 -0.85 -38.26
N MET A 236 -0.68 -0.55 -38.34
CA MET A 236 0.34 -1.48 -38.78
C MET A 236 1.57 -1.41 -37.87
N TYR A 237 2.09 -2.56 -37.46
CA TYR A 237 3.31 -2.65 -36.64
C TYR A 237 3.89 -4.07 -36.59
N LEU A 238 5.16 -4.18 -36.23
CA LEU A 238 5.83 -5.47 -36.05
C LEU A 238 5.39 -6.20 -34.77
N CYS A 239 5.29 -7.51 -34.86
CA CYS A 239 5.06 -8.41 -33.74
C CYS A 239 5.86 -9.71 -33.93
N GLU A 240 5.66 -10.69 -33.04
CA GLU A 240 6.30 -12.02 -33.14
C GLU A 240 7.83 -11.91 -33.29
N HIS A 241 8.45 -11.17 -32.36
CA HIS A 241 9.90 -10.88 -32.37
C HIS A 241 10.41 -10.24 -33.68
N GLY A 242 9.57 -9.45 -34.35
CA GLY A 242 9.91 -8.74 -35.59
C GLY A 242 9.80 -9.59 -36.85
N THR A 243 9.24 -10.81 -36.77
CA THR A 243 9.11 -11.72 -37.93
C THR A 243 7.81 -11.57 -38.71
N SER A 244 6.83 -10.84 -38.14
CA SER A 244 5.51 -10.63 -38.71
C SER A 244 5.07 -9.16 -38.60
N LEU A 245 4.45 -8.64 -39.65
CA LEU A 245 3.81 -7.32 -39.70
C LEU A 245 2.30 -7.47 -39.50
N ASN A 246 1.78 -6.95 -38.40
CA ASN A 246 0.37 -7.01 -38.06
C ASN A 246 -0.42 -5.87 -38.70
N PHE A 247 -1.64 -6.17 -39.16
CA PHE A 247 -2.59 -5.20 -39.71
C PHE A 247 -3.92 -5.24 -38.96
N VAL A 248 -4.43 -4.06 -38.60
CA VAL A 248 -5.80 -3.85 -38.14
C VAL A 248 -6.43 -2.75 -39.00
N CYS A 249 -7.39 -3.14 -39.82
CA CYS A 249 -8.00 -2.27 -40.82
C CYS A 249 -9.47 -2.04 -40.47
N CYS A 250 -9.77 -0.94 -39.76
CA CYS A 250 -11.12 -0.54 -39.35
C CYS A 250 -11.85 0.20 -40.48
N HIS A 251 -13.12 -0.13 -40.68
CA HIS A 251 -14.00 0.44 -41.72
C HIS A 251 -15.48 0.31 -41.34
N PRO A 252 -16.38 1.12 -41.94
CA PRO A 252 -17.82 1.01 -41.72
C PRO A 252 -18.31 -0.38 -42.12
N ALA A 253 -19.15 -1.00 -41.29
CA ALA A 253 -19.64 -2.36 -41.52
C ALA A 253 -20.43 -2.51 -42.84
N SER A 254 -20.97 -1.42 -43.37
CA SER A 254 -21.64 -1.37 -44.67
C SER A 254 -20.72 -1.69 -45.87
N LEU A 255 -19.41 -1.49 -45.75
CA LEU A 255 -18.45 -1.70 -46.85
C LEU A 255 -18.06 -3.17 -47.05
N SER A 256 -18.23 -4.02 -46.05
CA SER A 256 -17.85 -5.45 -46.10
C SER A 256 -19.01 -6.43 -45.98
N GLY A 257 -20.25 -5.93 -45.85
CA GLY A 257 -21.48 -6.72 -45.89
C GLY A 257 -21.78 -7.55 -44.62
N LYS A 258 -23.00 -8.10 -44.55
CA LYS A 258 -23.53 -8.89 -43.41
C LYS A 258 -23.19 -10.40 -43.47
N SER A 259 -22.06 -10.81 -44.05
CA SER A 259 -21.67 -12.23 -44.03
C SER A 259 -21.06 -12.63 -42.68
N PHE A 260 -21.85 -12.51 -41.62
CA PHE A 260 -21.60 -13.21 -40.37
C PHE A 260 -22.42 -14.49 -40.39
N SER A 261 -21.90 -15.54 -41.03
CA SER A 261 -22.44 -16.87 -40.74
C SER A 261 -22.25 -17.13 -39.26
N GLN A 262 -23.29 -17.58 -38.55
CA GLN A 262 -23.21 -17.95 -37.13
C GLN A 262 -22.21 -19.10 -36.99
N GLY A 263 -20.94 -18.78 -36.79
CA GLY A 263 -19.83 -19.73 -36.73
C GLY A 263 -18.51 -19.00 -36.42
N TYR A 264 -17.55 -19.74 -35.88
CA TYR A 264 -16.23 -19.23 -35.47
C TYR A 264 -15.29 -18.87 -36.64
N ASP A 265 -15.66 -19.16 -37.90
CA ASP A 265 -14.76 -18.96 -39.04
C ASP A 265 -14.98 -17.58 -39.68
N HIS A 266 -14.32 -16.57 -39.10
CA HIS A 266 -14.35 -15.16 -39.52
C HIS A 266 -13.60 -14.89 -40.83
N LYS A 267 -13.51 -15.84 -41.77
CA LYS A 267 -12.74 -15.64 -43.02
C LYS A 267 -13.36 -14.54 -43.87
N ALA A 268 -12.50 -13.73 -44.48
CA ALA A 268 -12.90 -12.82 -45.52
C ALA A 268 -12.02 -13.01 -46.76
N ALA A 269 -12.57 -12.72 -47.94
CA ALA A 269 -11.79 -12.77 -49.17
C ALA A 269 -10.80 -11.60 -49.21
N LYS A 270 -9.55 -11.86 -49.60
CA LYS A 270 -8.55 -10.80 -49.83
C LYS A 270 -9.03 -9.76 -50.83
N ALA A 271 -9.78 -10.19 -51.85
CA ALA A 271 -10.39 -9.27 -52.82
C ALA A 271 -11.30 -8.22 -52.14
N SER A 272 -12.05 -8.60 -51.10
CA SER A 272 -12.89 -7.66 -50.34
C SER A 272 -12.05 -6.68 -49.53
N LEU A 273 -10.95 -7.13 -48.91
CA LEU A 273 -9.99 -6.24 -48.26
C LEU A 273 -9.44 -5.18 -49.24
N LEU A 274 -8.98 -5.62 -50.41
CA LEU A 274 -8.39 -4.71 -51.40
C LEU A 274 -9.41 -3.73 -51.99
N ASP A 275 -10.65 -4.17 -52.21
CA ASP A 275 -11.74 -3.31 -52.69
C ASP A 275 -12.14 -2.24 -51.65
N VAL A 276 -12.29 -2.63 -50.38
CA VAL A 276 -12.61 -1.71 -49.29
C VAL A 276 -11.51 -0.67 -49.08
N TYR A 277 -10.25 -0.98 -49.34
CA TYR A 277 -9.11 -0.07 -49.15
C TYR A 277 -8.55 0.50 -50.46
N GLN A 278 -9.23 0.34 -51.60
CA GLN A 278 -8.70 0.72 -52.93
C GLN A 278 -8.29 2.19 -53.08
N SER A 279 -8.80 3.09 -52.22
CA SER A 279 -8.42 4.51 -52.22
C SER A 279 -7.12 4.80 -51.49
N PHE A 280 -6.54 3.83 -50.76
CA PHE A 280 -5.30 3.99 -50.02
C PHE A 280 -4.08 3.94 -50.96
N SER A 281 -2.91 4.34 -50.45
CA SER A 281 -1.69 4.43 -51.26
C SER A 281 -1.37 3.12 -51.98
N PRO A 282 -0.88 3.18 -53.25
CA PRO A 282 -0.49 1.99 -53.99
C PRO A 282 0.51 1.10 -53.23
N ASP A 283 1.45 1.71 -52.50
CA ASP A 283 2.46 0.99 -51.71
C ASP A 283 1.83 0.20 -50.55
N LEU A 284 0.86 0.78 -49.84
CA LEU A 284 0.16 0.08 -48.76
C LEU A 284 -0.69 -1.07 -49.30
N LEU A 285 -1.37 -0.86 -50.44
CA LEU A 285 -2.13 -1.90 -51.13
C LEU A 285 -1.23 -3.04 -51.62
N ALA A 286 -0.03 -2.72 -52.12
CA ALA A 286 0.96 -3.71 -52.54
C ALA A 286 1.40 -4.62 -51.38
N VAL A 287 1.60 -4.04 -50.18
CA VAL A 287 1.87 -4.82 -48.96
C VAL A 287 0.66 -5.66 -48.57
N MET A 288 -0.54 -5.07 -48.49
CA MET A 288 -1.75 -5.80 -48.12
C MET A 288 -2.03 -6.98 -49.06
N ALA A 289 -1.72 -6.87 -50.34
CA ALA A 289 -1.90 -7.94 -51.33
C ALA A 289 -1.04 -9.19 -51.07
N LYS A 290 -0.02 -9.10 -50.21
CA LYS A 290 0.89 -10.22 -49.86
C LYS A 290 0.29 -11.17 -48.82
N VAL A 291 -0.81 -10.79 -48.17
CA VAL A 291 -1.56 -11.69 -47.28
C VAL A 291 -2.13 -12.87 -48.08
N ALA A 292 -2.12 -14.07 -47.48
CA ALA A 292 -2.81 -15.21 -48.08
C ALA A 292 -4.32 -15.09 -47.86
N ASP A 293 -5.14 -15.58 -48.79
CA ASP A 293 -6.60 -15.46 -48.70
C ASP A 293 -7.14 -16.17 -47.45
N GLU A 294 -6.54 -17.30 -47.09
CA GLU A 294 -6.87 -18.08 -45.90
C GLU A 294 -6.52 -17.40 -44.57
N ASP A 295 -5.72 -16.33 -44.57
CA ASP A 295 -5.25 -15.63 -43.36
C ASP A 295 -6.07 -14.37 -43.04
N VAL A 296 -6.86 -13.86 -44.00
CA VAL A 296 -7.67 -12.66 -43.78
C VAL A 296 -8.87 -13.00 -42.90
N ARG A 297 -9.01 -12.28 -41.79
CA ARG A 297 -10.17 -12.38 -40.89
C ARG A 297 -10.89 -11.04 -40.79
N ILE A 298 -12.20 -11.07 -40.63
CA ILE A 298 -13.02 -9.87 -40.39
C ILE A 298 -13.79 -10.02 -39.07
N TYR A 299 -13.62 -9.04 -38.19
CA TYR A 299 -14.27 -9.01 -36.88
C TYR A 299 -15.21 -7.82 -36.76
N PRO A 300 -16.44 -8.02 -36.27
CA PRO A 300 -17.29 -6.91 -35.90
C PRO A 300 -16.72 -6.21 -34.67
N LEU A 301 -16.67 -4.88 -34.69
CA LEU A 301 -16.30 -4.10 -33.50
C LEU A 301 -17.54 -4.01 -32.61
N LEU A 302 -17.55 -4.82 -31.56
CA LEU A 302 -18.65 -4.89 -30.62
C LEU A 302 -18.50 -3.80 -29.57
N ASP A 303 -19.57 -3.03 -29.38
CA ASP A 303 -19.69 -2.04 -28.31
C ASP A 303 -20.87 -2.40 -27.40
N MET A 304 -20.80 -1.96 -26.15
CA MET A 304 -21.73 -2.31 -25.08
C MET A 304 -22.14 -1.08 -24.28
N ASP A 305 -23.41 -0.92 -23.88
CA ASP A 305 -23.73 0.18 -22.94
C ASP A 305 -23.01 -0.04 -21.61
N THR A 306 -22.77 1.06 -20.90
CA THR A 306 -22.15 1.05 -19.59
C THR A 306 -23.02 0.25 -18.60
N LEU A 307 -22.41 -0.73 -17.94
CA LEU A 307 -23.06 -1.45 -16.84
C LEU A 307 -23.35 -0.54 -15.66
N PRO A 308 -24.36 -0.80 -14.83
CA PRO A 308 -24.58 0.00 -13.61
C PRO A 308 -23.48 -0.19 -12.56
N ALA A 309 -22.83 -1.37 -12.56
CA ALA A 309 -21.70 -1.71 -11.69
C ALA A 309 -20.91 -2.88 -12.32
N PHE A 310 -19.67 -3.06 -11.88
CA PHE A 310 -18.81 -4.19 -12.23
C PHE A 310 -18.80 -5.28 -11.16
N ALA A 311 -19.51 -5.09 -10.06
CA ALA A 311 -19.62 -6.09 -9.01
C ALA A 311 -21.00 -6.09 -8.37
N ASN A 312 -21.45 -7.27 -7.98
CA ASN A 312 -22.68 -7.49 -7.22
C ASN A 312 -22.49 -8.71 -6.29
N ASP A 313 -22.92 -8.60 -5.03
CA ASP A 313 -22.76 -9.63 -4.00
C ASP A 313 -21.33 -10.22 -3.94
N ARG A 314 -21.15 -11.46 -4.42
CA ARG A 314 -19.87 -12.19 -4.43
C ARG A 314 -19.34 -12.40 -5.86
N LEU A 315 -19.79 -11.60 -6.81
CA LEU A 315 -19.35 -11.61 -8.20
C LEU A 315 -18.74 -10.26 -8.59
N ALA A 316 -17.58 -10.29 -9.25
CA ALA A 316 -17.05 -9.16 -10.01
C ALA A 316 -16.83 -9.57 -11.46
N VAL A 317 -17.13 -8.69 -12.41
CA VAL A 317 -16.83 -8.85 -13.83
C VAL A 317 -15.69 -7.92 -14.24
N ILE A 318 -14.80 -8.41 -15.11
CA ILE A 318 -13.57 -7.69 -15.53
C ILE A 318 -13.33 -7.78 -17.04
N GLY A 319 -12.51 -6.87 -17.57
CA GLY A 319 -12.19 -6.82 -18.99
C GLY A 319 -13.43 -6.71 -19.88
N ASP A 320 -13.42 -7.36 -21.04
CA ASP A 320 -14.54 -7.29 -22.00
C ASP A 320 -15.89 -7.84 -21.45
N ALA A 321 -15.89 -8.57 -20.33
CA ALA A 321 -17.12 -8.94 -19.64
C ALA A 321 -17.80 -7.72 -19.01
N ALA A 322 -17.03 -6.73 -18.57
CA ALA A 322 -17.48 -5.52 -17.90
C ALA A 322 -17.50 -4.28 -18.82
N HIS A 323 -16.47 -4.12 -19.65
CA HIS A 323 -16.20 -2.91 -20.43
C HIS A 323 -15.48 -3.25 -21.76
N PRO A 324 -16.15 -3.85 -22.75
CA PRO A 324 -15.53 -4.12 -24.04
C PRO A 324 -15.16 -2.80 -24.75
N PHE A 325 -13.96 -2.75 -25.33
CA PHE A 325 -13.43 -1.56 -25.99
C PHE A 325 -13.38 -1.72 -27.51
N THR A 326 -13.63 -0.63 -28.23
CA THR A 326 -13.17 -0.51 -29.62
C THR A 326 -11.64 -0.41 -29.65
N PRO A 327 -10.97 -0.88 -30.71
CA PRO A 327 -9.51 -1.05 -30.73
C PRO A 327 -8.73 0.26 -30.98
N HIS A 328 -9.25 1.42 -30.55
CA HIS A 328 -8.73 2.73 -30.93
C HIS A 328 -7.66 3.28 -29.97
N LEU A 329 -7.71 2.93 -28.68
CA LEU A 329 -6.79 3.43 -27.64
C LEU A 329 -5.80 2.39 -27.12
N ALA A 330 -5.82 1.16 -27.65
CA ALA A 330 -5.01 0.05 -27.16
C ALA A 330 -5.18 -0.27 -25.64
N GLN A 331 -6.32 0.11 -25.06
CA GLN A 331 -6.57 0.01 -23.61
C GLN A 331 -7.36 -1.24 -23.18
N GLY A 332 -7.94 -2.03 -24.08
CA GLY A 332 -8.79 -3.16 -23.66
C GLY A 332 -8.07 -4.19 -22.78
N ALA A 333 -6.96 -4.74 -23.26
CA ALA A 333 -6.14 -5.65 -22.45
C ALA A 333 -5.54 -4.94 -21.22
N ALA A 334 -5.18 -3.66 -21.35
CA ALA A 334 -4.61 -2.88 -20.27
C ALA A 334 -5.57 -2.69 -19.09
N GLN A 335 -6.84 -2.35 -19.38
CA GLN A 335 -7.87 -2.19 -18.36
C GLN A 335 -8.23 -3.52 -17.71
N ALA A 336 -8.26 -4.63 -18.46
CA ALA A 336 -8.44 -5.96 -17.88
C ALA A 336 -7.30 -6.35 -16.91
N ILE A 337 -6.06 -5.95 -17.20
CA ILE A 337 -4.90 -6.16 -16.32
C ILE A 337 -4.97 -5.24 -15.08
N GLU A 338 -5.40 -3.98 -15.23
CA GLU A 338 -5.67 -3.08 -14.10
C GLU A 338 -6.77 -3.66 -13.18
N ASP A 339 -7.87 -4.18 -13.74
CA ASP A 339 -8.95 -4.81 -12.96
C ASP A 339 -8.44 -5.98 -12.12
N ALA A 340 -7.61 -6.84 -12.73
CA ALA A 340 -6.98 -7.96 -12.06
C ALA A 340 -6.15 -7.53 -10.84
N ALA A 341 -5.34 -6.48 -10.99
CA ALA A 341 -4.54 -5.95 -9.90
C ALA A 341 -5.40 -5.35 -8.78
N ALA A 342 -6.44 -4.59 -9.13
CA ALA A 342 -7.37 -4.03 -8.17
C ALA A 342 -8.07 -5.14 -7.36
N LEU A 343 -8.51 -6.23 -7.99
CA LEU A 343 -9.08 -7.38 -7.29
C LEU A 343 -8.08 -8.02 -6.32
N GLY A 344 -6.83 -8.23 -6.75
CA GLY A 344 -5.77 -8.78 -5.88
C GLY A 344 -5.52 -7.91 -4.64
N VAL A 345 -5.56 -6.59 -4.79
CA VAL A 345 -5.46 -5.65 -3.65
C VAL A 345 -6.71 -5.71 -2.77
N MET A 346 -7.91 -5.57 -3.35
CA MET A 346 -9.14 -5.48 -2.57
C MET A 346 -9.47 -6.76 -1.80
N LEU A 347 -9.05 -7.92 -2.30
CA LEU A 347 -9.25 -9.20 -1.61
C LEU A 347 -8.05 -9.62 -0.73
N SER A 348 -6.97 -8.84 -0.69
CA SER A 348 -5.89 -9.06 0.29
C SER A 348 -6.34 -8.76 1.73
N TYR A 349 -5.69 -9.35 2.73
CA TYR A 349 -5.90 -9.05 4.17
C TYR A 349 -7.35 -9.17 4.63
N LEU A 350 -8.06 -10.21 4.21
CA LEU A 350 -9.44 -10.45 4.65
C LEU A 350 -9.48 -11.00 6.08
N ASP A 351 -10.23 -10.33 6.94
CA ASP A 351 -10.54 -10.79 8.30
C ASP A 351 -11.67 -11.84 8.31
N SER A 352 -12.58 -11.78 7.32
CA SER A 352 -13.72 -12.69 7.17
C SER A 352 -14.20 -12.72 5.72
N LYS A 353 -14.70 -13.89 5.27
CA LYS A 353 -15.35 -14.08 3.95
C LYS A 353 -16.64 -13.27 3.80
N ASP A 354 -17.23 -12.81 4.90
CA ASP A 354 -18.44 -11.97 4.88
C ASP A 354 -18.15 -10.54 4.45
N THR A 355 -16.89 -10.11 4.47
CA THR A 355 -16.50 -8.78 4.00
C THR A 355 -16.30 -8.71 2.49
N ILE A 356 -16.34 -9.85 1.78
CA ILE A 356 -16.14 -9.93 0.32
C ILE A 356 -17.05 -8.95 -0.44
N PRO A 357 -18.38 -8.87 -0.20
CA PRO A 357 -19.22 -7.91 -0.91
C PRO A 357 -18.80 -6.44 -0.70
N GLU A 358 -18.33 -6.09 0.49
CA GLU A 358 -17.83 -4.75 0.79
C GLU A 358 -16.52 -4.46 0.05
N ARG A 359 -15.63 -5.46 -0.03
CA ARG A 359 -14.37 -5.36 -0.78
C ARG A 359 -14.58 -5.25 -2.27
N LEU A 360 -15.56 -5.96 -2.83
CA LEU A 360 -15.93 -5.83 -4.23
C LEU A 360 -16.56 -4.46 -4.55
N ARG A 361 -17.24 -3.81 -3.59
CA ARG A 361 -17.65 -2.40 -3.74
C ARG A 361 -16.45 -1.44 -3.82
N LEU A 362 -15.36 -1.71 -3.10
CA LEU A 362 -14.12 -0.93 -3.22
C LEU A 362 -13.43 -1.16 -4.57
N PHE A 363 -13.43 -2.40 -5.08
CA PHE A 363 -13.00 -2.71 -6.45
C PHE A 363 -13.80 -1.89 -7.47
N ASN A 364 -15.14 -1.87 -7.33
CA ASN A 364 -16.00 -1.06 -8.19
C ASN A 364 -15.64 0.43 -8.09
N LYS A 365 -15.42 0.96 -6.88
CA LYS A 365 -14.96 2.35 -6.66
C LYS A 365 -13.65 2.65 -7.38
N ALA A 366 -12.70 1.72 -7.35
CA ALA A 366 -11.39 1.90 -7.98
C ALA A 366 -11.46 1.88 -9.52
N ARG A 367 -12.32 1.01 -10.09
CA ARG A 367 -12.27 0.66 -11.52
C ARG A 367 -13.38 1.24 -12.36
N TYR A 368 -14.59 1.38 -11.82
CA TYR A 368 -15.79 1.71 -12.58
C TYR A 368 -15.66 3.00 -13.39
N THR A 369 -15.39 4.12 -12.70
CA THR A 369 -15.29 5.43 -13.35
C THR A 369 -14.15 5.46 -14.38
N ARG A 370 -13.00 4.88 -14.03
CA ARG A 370 -11.82 4.89 -14.90
C ARG A 370 -12.02 4.07 -16.17
N ALA A 371 -12.47 2.83 -16.06
CA ALA A 371 -12.67 1.98 -17.23
C ALA A 371 -13.81 2.50 -18.12
N THR A 372 -14.91 2.98 -17.51
CA THR A 372 -16.03 3.59 -18.25
C THR A 372 -15.60 4.83 -19.01
N LEU A 373 -14.82 5.72 -18.38
CA LEU A 373 -14.30 6.91 -19.02
C LEU A 373 -13.42 6.55 -20.21
N ILE A 374 -12.47 5.62 -20.04
CA ILE A 374 -11.60 5.15 -21.13
C ILE A 374 -12.44 4.50 -22.24
N GLN A 375 -13.57 3.88 -21.92
CA GLN A 375 -14.44 3.24 -22.90
C GLN A 375 -15.10 4.30 -23.77
N ASP A 376 -15.65 5.36 -23.16
CA ASP A 376 -16.20 6.51 -23.88
C ASP A 376 -15.14 7.24 -24.70
N MET A 377 -13.92 7.41 -24.17
CA MET A 377 -12.81 8.01 -24.91
C MET A 377 -12.46 7.20 -26.16
N SER A 378 -12.58 5.87 -26.07
CA SER A 378 -12.37 4.97 -27.20
C SER A 378 -13.46 5.13 -28.27
N ARG A 379 -14.72 5.37 -27.87
CA ARG A 379 -15.82 5.71 -28.79
C ARG A 379 -15.58 7.03 -29.52
N VAL A 380 -15.24 8.09 -28.79
CA VAL A 380 -14.93 9.40 -29.38
C VAL A 380 -13.80 9.29 -30.41
N THR A 381 -12.73 8.57 -30.07
CA THR A 381 -11.60 8.35 -30.99
C THR A 381 -11.98 7.51 -32.22
N GLY A 382 -13.01 6.66 -32.10
CA GLY A 382 -13.59 5.88 -33.19
C GLY A 382 -14.66 6.60 -34.01
N ASN A 383 -14.94 7.88 -33.73
CA ASN A 383 -16.09 8.63 -34.28
C ASN A 383 -17.46 7.98 -33.96
N GLU A 384 -17.60 7.40 -32.78
CA GLU A 384 -18.84 6.79 -32.27
C GLU A 384 -19.46 7.64 -31.13
N PRO A 385 -20.80 7.67 -30.99
CA PRO A 385 -21.46 8.42 -29.92
C PRO A 385 -21.16 7.85 -28.53
N THR A 386 -20.94 8.72 -27.55
CA THR A 386 -20.70 8.34 -26.14
C THR A 386 -21.99 7.94 -25.43
N ARG A 387 -21.88 7.10 -24.39
CA ARG A 387 -23.05 6.50 -23.71
C ARG A 387 -23.23 6.94 -22.25
N SER A 388 -22.24 7.62 -21.66
CA SER A 388 -22.34 8.16 -20.28
C SER A 388 -22.47 9.68 -20.24
N ASN A 389 -22.92 10.22 -19.10
CA ASN A 389 -23.06 11.65 -18.83
C ASN A 389 -21.73 12.44 -18.80
N SER A 390 -20.58 11.78 -19.02
CA SER A 390 -19.26 12.42 -19.02
C SER A 390 -18.93 13.15 -20.35
N SER A 391 -19.85 13.12 -21.32
CA SER A 391 -19.68 13.73 -22.65
C SER A 391 -19.36 15.23 -22.61
N ALA A 392 -19.94 15.99 -21.67
CA ALA A 392 -19.77 17.45 -21.61
C ALA A 392 -18.35 17.88 -21.20
N GLU A 393 -17.62 17.10 -20.40
CA GLU A 393 -16.24 17.40 -20.00
C GLU A 393 -15.20 16.93 -21.04
N MET A 394 -15.57 15.97 -21.91
CA MET A 394 -14.67 15.36 -22.90
C MET A 394 -14.66 16.05 -24.27
N GLU A 395 -15.66 16.89 -24.60
CA GLU A 395 -15.72 17.58 -25.90
C GLU A 395 -14.49 18.48 -26.19
N GLU A 396 -13.75 18.89 -25.16
CA GLU A 396 -12.53 19.71 -25.29
C GLU A 396 -11.21 18.90 -25.37
N TRP A 397 -11.23 17.60 -25.10
CA TRP A 397 -10.02 16.79 -24.99
C TRP A 397 -9.43 16.43 -26.37
N LYS A 398 -8.11 16.53 -26.50
CA LYS A 398 -7.38 16.10 -27.70
C LYS A 398 -6.93 14.64 -27.54
N VAL A 399 -6.61 13.97 -28.65
CA VAL A 399 -6.02 12.61 -28.68
C VAL A 399 -4.86 12.43 -27.68
N HIS A 400 -4.06 13.47 -27.47
CA HIS A 400 -2.96 13.44 -26.50
C HIS A 400 -3.42 13.34 -25.04
N ASP A 401 -4.49 14.04 -24.68
CA ASP A 401 -5.04 14.04 -23.32
C ASP A 401 -5.64 12.68 -23.02
N TYR A 402 -6.29 12.08 -24.02
CA TYR A 402 -6.84 10.73 -23.93
C TYR A 402 -5.77 9.67 -23.64
N LEU A 403 -4.65 9.71 -24.35
CA LEU A 403 -3.51 8.79 -24.11
C LEU A 403 -2.84 9.04 -22.76
N THR A 404 -2.67 10.31 -22.37
CA THR A 404 -1.99 10.69 -21.12
C THR A 404 -2.78 10.23 -19.89
N TYR A 405 -4.11 10.36 -19.90
CA TYR A 405 -4.96 9.85 -18.81
C TYR A 405 -4.86 8.32 -18.64
N GLY A 406 -4.82 7.59 -19.76
CA GLY A 406 -4.65 6.14 -19.74
C GLY A 406 -3.30 5.72 -19.16
N PHE A 407 -2.20 6.34 -19.61
CA PHE A 407 -0.84 5.89 -19.32
C PHE A 407 -0.26 6.39 -17.99
N SER A 408 -0.78 7.47 -17.41
CA SER A 408 -0.21 8.13 -16.24
C SER A 408 -0.79 7.64 -14.90
N HIS A 409 -1.15 6.36 -14.82
CA HIS A 409 -1.82 5.76 -13.67
C HIS A 409 -1.13 4.47 -13.23
N ASP A 410 -1.15 4.23 -11.91
CA ASP A 410 -0.69 2.99 -11.29
C ASP A 410 -1.82 2.41 -10.44
N GLU A 411 -2.47 1.37 -10.94
CA GLU A 411 -3.64 0.80 -10.29
C GLU A 411 -3.31 0.11 -8.97
N VAL A 412 -2.10 -0.45 -8.82
CA VAL A 412 -1.70 -1.10 -7.56
C VAL A 412 -1.60 -0.07 -6.44
N HIS A 413 -0.97 1.07 -6.70
CA HIS A 413 -0.87 2.16 -5.72
C HIS A 413 -2.24 2.79 -5.42
N ASN A 414 -3.04 3.07 -6.44
CA ASN A 414 -4.40 3.63 -6.29
C ASN A 414 -5.29 2.71 -5.42
N SER A 415 -5.40 1.44 -5.80
CA SER A 415 -6.19 0.46 -5.06
C SER A 415 -5.66 0.25 -3.64
N THR A 416 -4.33 0.28 -3.43
CA THR A 416 -3.74 0.16 -2.08
C THR A 416 -4.14 1.32 -1.18
N GLN A 417 -4.18 2.54 -1.71
CA GLN A 417 -4.61 3.71 -0.94
C GLN A 417 -6.10 3.64 -0.57
N ILE A 418 -6.96 3.26 -1.52
CA ILE A 418 -8.39 3.05 -1.27
C ILE A 418 -8.60 1.99 -0.17
N LEU A 419 -7.83 0.90 -0.22
CA LEU A 419 -7.87 -0.15 0.79
C LEU A 419 -7.44 0.36 2.17
N ARG A 420 -6.34 1.14 2.24
CA ARG A 420 -5.87 1.74 3.50
C ARG A 420 -6.92 2.64 4.13
N GLU A 421 -7.52 3.53 3.36
CA GLU A 421 -8.58 4.43 3.82
C GLU A 421 -9.78 3.65 4.37
N TYR A 422 -10.17 2.57 3.69
CA TYR A 422 -11.20 1.66 4.17
C TYR A 422 -10.83 1.03 5.52
N MET A 423 -9.61 0.49 5.65
CA MET A 423 -9.14 -0.13 6.89
C MET A 423 -9.07 0.88 8.04
N TRP A 424 -8.55 2.08 7.79
CA TRP A 424 -8.50 3.18 8.75
C TRP A 424 -9.89 3.61 9.22
N ALA A 425 -10.87 3.72 8.32
CA ALA A 425 -12.23 4.08 8.67
C ALA A 425 -12.94 3.04 9.57
N LYS A 426 -12.50 1.78 9.53
CA LYS A 426 -13.04 0.70 10.37
C LYS A 426 -12.28 0.50 11.68
N ALA A 427 -11.16 1.19 11.88
CA ALA A 427 -10.35 1.05 13.08
C ALA A 427 -10.97 1.82 14.27
N PRO A 428 -11.46 1.14 15.33
CA PRO A 428 -12.25 1.76 16.40
C PRO A 428 -11.45 2.69 17.33
N ARG A 429 -10.11 2.68 17.23
CA ARG A 429 -9.20 3.48 18.08
C ARG A 429 -8.15 4.22 17.26
N LEU A 430 -8.44 4.54 16.00
CA LEU A 430 -7.55 5.35 15.18
C LEU A 430 -7.47 6.77 15.74
N TYR A 431 -6.26 7.22 16.05
CA TYR A 431 -5.98 8.63 16.29
C TYR A 431 -4.76 9.05 15.48
N TRP A 432 -4.84 10.24 14.88
CA TRP A 432 -3.82 10.75 13.98
C TRP A 432 -2.71 11.42 14.77
N ARG A 433 -1.48 11.11 14.37
CA ARG A 433 -0.25 11.76 14.84
C ARG A 433 0.16 12.86 13.88
N GLN A 434 1.11 13.71 14.28
CA GLN A 434 1.64 14.70 13.34
C GLN A 434 2.16 13.98 12.09
N PRO A 435 1.58 14.23 10.90
CA PRO A 435 1.92 13.45 9.73
C PRO A 435 3.31 13.84 9.25
N LEU A 436 4.27 12.91 9.35
CA LEU A 436 5.59 13.06 8.75
C LEU A 436 5.65 12.56 7.30
N GLY A 437 4.54 12.02 6.76
CA GLY A 437 4.48 11.65 5.34
C GLY A 437 3.20 10.95 4.89
N PHE A 438 2.79 9.83 5.50
CA PHE A 438 1.71 9.00 4.93
C PHE A 438 1.03 8.10 5.98
N GLY A 439 -0.04 8.56 6.64
CA GLY A 439 -0.81 7.73 7.58
C GLY A 439 -0.31 7.74 9.03
N PRO A 440 -0.88 6.88 9.90
CA PRO A 440 -0.49 6.79 11.32
C PRO A 440 0.93 6.22 11.50
N MET A 441 1.61 6.64 12.58
CA MET A 441 2.98 6.22 12.91
C MET A 441 2.99 4.99 13.85
N ASP A 442 3.89 4.04 13.60
CA ASP A 442 4.20 2.92 14.51
C ASP A 442 4.61 3.41 15.92
N SER A 443 4.26 2.68 16.97
CA SER A 443 4.73 2.96 18.33
C SER A 443 4.65 1.73 19.25
N PRO A 444 5.02 1.83 20.53
CA PRO A 444 4.77 0.76 21.50
C PRO A 444 3.30 0.33 21.60
N ARG A 445 2.34 1.15 21.14
CA ARG A 445 0.90 0.98 21.38
C ARG A 445 0.08 0.61 20.15
N GLN A 446 0.52 0.98 18.94
CA GLN A 446 -0.15 0.63 17.68
C GLN A 446 0.84 0.41 16.53
N ASP A 447 0.41 -0.29 15.48
CA ASP A 447 1.12 -0.34 14.19
C ASP A 447 0.55 0.64 13.13
N ALA A 448 1.22 0.75 11.98
CA ALA A 448 0.83 1.60 10.85
C ALA A 448 -0.52 1.19 10.21
N LEU A 449 -1.05 0.02 10.54
CA LEU A 449 -2.37 -0.47 10.14
C LEU A 449 -3.42 -0.25 11.23
N SER A 450 -3.07 0.48 12.30
CA SER A 450 -3.93 0.78 13.44
C SER A 450 -4.27 -0.43 14.32
N CYS A 451 -3.49 -1.52 14.23
CA CYS A 451 -3.64 -2.65 15.14
C CYS A 451 -3.00 -2.30 16.49
N PRO A 452 -3.72 -2.43 17.62
CA PRO A 452 -3.14 -2.27 18.95
C PRO A 452 -2.02 -3.29 19.20
N ARG A 453 -1.01 -2.92 19.98
CA ARG A 453 0.10 -3.81 20.40
C ARG A 453 0.02 -4.13 21.91
N PRO A 454 -0.96 -4.93 22.37
CA PRO A 454 -1.14 -5.21 23.79
C PRO A 454 0.06 -5.93 24.43
N ASP A 455 0.81 -6.72 23.65
CA ASP A 455 1.98 -7.48 24.13
C ASP A 455 3.32 -6.85 23.70
N GLY A 456 3.33 -5.67 23.06
CA GLY A 456 4.51 -5.11 22.40
C GLY A 456 5.73 -4.85 23.30
N LEU A 457 5.52 -4.85 24.62
CA LEU A 457 6.51 -4.60 25.66
C LEU A 457 6.68 -5.76 26.66
N SER A 458 6.00 -6.91 26.50
CA SER A 458 6.05 -8.02 27.46
C SER A 458 7.42 -8.66 27.56
N ASP A 459 8.12 -8.76 26.43
CA ASP A 459 9.43 -9.40 26.30
C ASP A 459 10.59 -8.41 26.47
N ALA A 460 10.29 -7.15 26.77
CA ALA A 460 11.29 -6.14 27.02
C ALA A 460 12.05 -6.46 28.32
N VAL A 461 13.38 -6.43 28.26
CA VAL A 461 14.23 -6.57 29.44
C VAL A 461 14.84 -5.21 29.73
N SER A 462 14.73 -4.75 30.96
CA SER A 462 15.31 -3.47 31.35
C SER A 462 16.13 -3.53 32.63
N THR A 463 17.23 -2.78 32.64
CA THR A 463 18.01 -2.49 33.84
C THR A 463 17.66 -1.09 34.31
N THR A 464 17.20 -0.98 35.55
CA THR A 464 16.74 0.27 36.19
C THR A 464 17.67 0.63 37.34
N ALA A 465 18.24 1.82 37.35
CA ALA A 465 19.02 2.37 38.46
C ALA A 465 18.32 3.60 39.03
N THR A 466 18.12 3.66 40.34
CA THR A 466 17.40 4.75 41.01
C THR A 466 18.27 5.37 42.09
N VAL A 467 18.27 6.70 42.17
CA VAL A 467 18.80 7.44 43.33
C VAL A 467 17.72 8.40 43.83
N ARG A 468 17.31 8.24 45.08
CA ARG A 468 16.33 9.06 45.79
C ARG A 468 17.04 9.88 46.85
N PHE A 469 16.73 11.16 46.96
CA PHE A 469 17.44 12.09 47.83
C PHE A 469 16.51 13.17 48.40
N ARG A 470 16.92 13.75 49.53
CA ARG A 470 16.26 14.91 50.15
C ARG A 470 16.83 16.21 49.61
N THR A 471 15.96 17.16 49.29
CA THR A 471 16.32 18.48 48.76
C THR A 471 15.30 19.54 49.18
N SER A 472 15.52 20.79 48.76
CA SER A 472 14.66 21.92 49.08
C SER A 472 13.28 21.79 48.46
N ALA A 473 12.24 21.67 49.31
CA ALA A 473 10.84 21.66 48.85
C ALA A 473 10.48 22.96 48.13
N THR A 474 11.05 24.10 48.55
CA THR A 474 10.80 25.40 47.92
C THR A 474 11.29 25.44 46.47
N LEU A 475 12.47 24.90 46.17
CA LEU A 475 12.97 24.86 44.80
C LEU A 475 12.17 23.89 43.91
N LEU A 476 11.66 22.80 44.47
CA LEU A 476 10.80 21.84 43.76
C LEU A 476 9.41 22.41 43.46
N ARG A 477 8.81 23.22 44.36
CA ARG A 477 7.52 23.89 44.10
C ARG A 477 7.57 24.77 42.84
N ASN A 478 8.71 25.40 42.57
CA ASN A 478 8.91 26.24 41.39
C ASN A 478 8.99 25.45 40.07
N MET A 479 9.00 24.11 40.13
CA MET A 479 8.95 23.24 38.95
C MET A 479 7.53 22.75 38.65
N PHE A 480 6.54 23.09 39.48
CA PHE A 480 5.15 22.75 39.20
C PHE A 480 4.58 23.62 38.07
N PRO A 481 3.78 23.04 37.17
CA PRO A 481 3.28 23.73 35.99
C PRO A 481 2.09 24.64 36.31
N SER A 482 1.41 24.42 37.44
CA SER A 482 0.25 25.19 37.86
C SER A 482 0.04 25.13 39.38
N THR A 483 -0.87 25.95 39.89
CA THR A 483 -1.27 25.97 41.31
C THR A 483 -2.14 24.77 41.70
N ALA A 484 -2.51 23.90 40.76
CA ALA A 484 -3.19 22.64 41.06
C ALA A 484 -2.28 21.65 41.80
N TYR A 485 -0.96 21.81 41.70
CA TYR A 485 0.04 20.99 42.35
C TYR A 485 0.53 21.61 43.66
N SER A 486 0.64 20.78 44.69
CA SER A 486 1.27 21.15 45.96
C SER A 486 1.90 19.92 46.61
N PHE A 487 2.68 20.09 47.68
CA PHE A 487 3.11 18.95 48.49
C PHE A 487 2.03 18.60 49.51
N ALA A 488 1.87 17.31 49.81
CA ALA A 488 0.97 16.85 50.88
C ALA A 488 1.43 17.35 52.27
N LYS A 489 2.74 17.59 52.43
CA LYS A 489 3.34 18.15 53.65
C LYS A 489 3.87 19.57 53.39
N THR A 490 3.84 20.41 54.42
CA THR A 490 4.31 21.81 54.37
C THR A 490 5.78 21.97 54.74
N ASP A 491 6.53 20.88 54.80
CA ASP A 491 7.95 20.89 55.16
C ASP A 491 8.79 21.72 54.17
N THR A 492 9.95 22.19 54.62
CA THR A 492 10.94 22.88 53.78
C THR A 492 11.86 21.90 53.05
N VAL A 493 11.79 20.61 53.39
CA VAL A 493 12.54 19.51 52.79
C VAL A 493 11.55 18.52 52.17
N ALA A 494 11.83 18.07 50.95
CA ALA A 494 11.05 17.05 50.24
C ALA A 494 12.00 16.07 49.53
N GLU A 495 11.43 15.02 48.92
CA GLU A 495 12.17 13.96 48.25
C GLU A 495 12.01 14.03 46.73
N ALA A 496 13.12 13.79 46.02
CA ALA A 496 13.17 13.69 44.57
C ALA A 496 13.99 12.46 44.17
N SER A 497 13.79 11.95 42.96
CA SER A 497 14.63 10.87 42.42
C SER A 497 14.99 11.05 40.95
N PHE A 498 16.12 10.47 40.58
CA PHE A 498 16.45 10.15 39.19
C PHE A 498 16.37 8.64 38.99
N THR A 499 15.61 8.23 37.98
CA THR A 499 15.42 6.83 37.59
C THR A 499 15.94 6.63 36.18
N PHE A 500 16.97 5.82 36.03
CA PHE A 500 17.65 5.52 34.78
C PHE A 500 17.22 4.15 34.31
N GLN A 501 16.89 4.00 33.02
CA GLN A 501 16.52 2.72 32.44
C GLN A 501 17.27 2.50 31.13
N SER A 502 17.86 1.32 30.96
CA SER A 502 18.27 0.80 29.65
C SER A 502 17.32 -0.34 29.30
N ILE A 503 16.54 -0.15 28.24
CA ILE A 503 15.50 -1.09 27.78
C ILE A 503 16.01 -1.78 26.52
N GLN A 504 15.86 -3.10 26.44
CA GLN A 504 16.28 -3.91 25.30
C GLN A 504 15.13 -4.79 24.81
N ASN A 505 15.30 -5.35 23.60
CA ASN A 505 14.38 -6.31 22.98
C ASN A 505 12.97 -5.74 22.70
N LEU A 506 12.89 -4.54 22.13
CA LEU A 506 11.62 -3.90 21.80
C LEU A 506 11.15 -4.27 20.39
N SER A 507 10.05 -5.01 20.32
CA SER A 507 9.46 -5.49 19.06
C SER A 507 9.14 -4.36 18.08
N TRP A 508 8.57 -3.26 18.57
CA TRP A 508 8.20 -2.09 17.76
C TRP A 508 9.40 -1.30 17.21
N LEU A 509 10.61 -1.54 17.73
CA LEU A 509 11.87 -0.99 17.20
C LEU A 509 12.71 -2.04 16.45
N GLY A 510 12.10 -3.17 16.07
CA GLY A 510 12.79 -4.25 15.36
C GLY A 510 13.80 -5.00 16.24
N GLY A 511 13.49 -5.19 17.53
CA GLY A 511 14.33 -5.90 18.50
C GLY A 511 15.40 -5.03 19.17
N ARG A 512 15.50 -3.75 18.82
CA ARG A 512 16.46 -2.79 19.42
C ARG A 512 15.99 -2.28 20.79
N GLY A 513 16.85 -1.51 21.44
CA GLY A 513 16.62 -0.89 22.73
C GLY A 513 16.83 0.62 22.72
N TYR A 514 16.55 1.27 23.84
CA TYR A 514 16.91 2.67 24.09
C TYR A 514 17.06 2.92 25.59
N GLU A 515 17.65 4.08 25.92
CA GLU A 515 17.90 4.51 27.28
C GLU A 515 17.04 5.72 27.63
N LEU A 516 16.62 5.79 28.90
CA LEU A 516 15.92 6.95 29.44
C LEU A 516 16.31 7.31 30.87
N VAL A 517 16.04 8.56 31.24
CA VAL A 517 16.13 9.11 32.59
C VAL A 517 14.84 9.82 32.94
N VAL A 518 14.25 9.51 34.08
CA VAL A 518 13.06 10.20 34.60
C VAL A 518 13.44 10.94 35.87
N PHE A 519 13.18 12.24 35.90
CA PHE A 519 13.25 13.03 37.13
C PHE A 519 11.87 13.06 37.78
N GLN A 520 11.79 12.77 39.07
CA GLN A 520 10.55 12.54 39.80
C GLN A 520 10.51 13.37 41.08
N ILE A 521 9.36 14.01 41.34
CA ILE A 521 9.08 14.75 42.57
C ILE A 521 8.05 13.96 43.38
N HIS A 522 8.40 13.53 44.59
CA HIS A 522 7.59 12.63 45.43
C HIS A 522 6.69 13.40 46.40
N GLY A 523 5.64 12.74 46.92
CA GLY A 523 4.76 13.32 47.94
C GLY A 523 3.93 14.51 47.44
N VAL A 524 3.65 14.55 46.14
CA VAL A 524 2.88 15.60 45.48
C VAL A 524 1.39 15.29 45.59
N GLN A 525 0.57 16.31 45.74
CA GLN A 525 -0.87 16.24 45.61
C GLN A 525 -1.34 17.15 44.46
N HIS A 526 -2.25 16.63 43.64
CA HIS A 526 -2.93 17.34 42.57
C HIS A 526 -4.39 17.56 42.94
N ARG A 527 -4.87 18.80 42.77
CA ARG A 527 -6.27 19.16 42.93
C ARG A 527 -6.92 19.33 41.56
N SER A 528 -7.84 18.43 41.23
CA SER A 528 -8.65 18.51 40.00
C SER A 528 -9.70 19.62 40.09
N LYS A 529 -10.30 20.01 38.95
CA LYS A 529 -11.28 21.11 38.90
C LYS A 529 -12.56 20.83 39.71
N ASP A 530 -12.92 19.57 39.86
CA ASP A 530 -14.03 19.11 40.70
C ASP A 530 -13.74 19.20 42.21
N GLY A 531 -12.53 19.63 42.58
CA GLY A 531 -12.06 19.77 43.96
C GLY A 531 -11.45 18.50 44.55
N SER A 532 -11.47 17.37 43.82
CA SER A 532 -10.85 16.12 44.27
C SER A 532 -9.34 16.25 44.34
N VAL A 533 -8.74 15.59 45.34
CA VAL A 533 -7.29 15.63 45.59
C VAL A 533 -6.73 14.23 45.45
N ARG A 534 -5.66 14.08 44.67
CA ARG A 534 -4.95 12.82 44.46
C ARG A 534 -3.48 13.00 44.82
N GLN A 535 -2.91 12.01 45.51
CA GLN A 535 -1.48 12.00 45.86
C GLN A 535 -0.70 11.11 44.90
N GLY A 536 0.57 11.44 44.67
CA GLY A 536 1.46 10.68 43.80
C GLY A 536 2.75 11.42 43.46
N ILE A 537 3.33 11.03 42.33
CA ILE A 537 4.62 11.51 41.84
C ILE A 537 4.39 12.45 40.65
N TYR A 538 5.00 13.63 40.66
CA TYR A 538 5.02 14.51 39.47
C TYR A 538 6.29 14.30 38.64
N ILE A 539 6.12 14.17 37.32
CA ILE A 539 7.22 13.98 36.36
C ILE A 539 7.37 15.26 35.51
N PRO A 540 8.28 16.18 35.89
CA PRO A 540 8.53 17.42 35.13
C PRO A 540 9.33 17.22 33.84
N VAL A 541 10.20 16.19 33.77
CA VAL A 541 11.04 15.96 32.59
C VAL A 541 11.47 14.50 32.48
N VAL A 542 11.52 14.01 31.25
CA VAL A 542 12.09 12.72 30.87
C VAL A 542 13.15 12.96 29.80
N LEU A 543 14.30 12.29 29.89
CA LEU A 543 15.36 12.37 28.90
C LEU A 543 15.53 11.03 28.22
N GLU A 544 15.65 10.99 26.89
CA GLU A 544 15.85 9.76 26.13
C GLU A 544 16.92 9.98 25.05
N ASN A 545 17.53 8.89 24.58
CA ASN A 545 18.61 8.95 23.59
C ASN A 545 18.19 8.57 22.15
N LEU A 546 16.89 8.43 21.88
CA LEU A 546 16.37 8.09 20.56
C LEU A 546 15.13 8.92 20.23
N ALA A 547 14.99 9.35 18.97
CA ALA A 547 13.91 10.24 18.55
C ALA A 547 12.53 9.57 18.57
N ASP A 548 12.44 8.31 18.16
CA ASP A 548 11.20 7.53 18.06
C ASP A 548 10.42 7.44 19.41
N PRO A 549 11.06 7.06 20.55
CA PRO A 549 10.37 7.03 21.85
C PRO A 549 10.05 8.45 22.39
N ILE A 550 10.80 9.48 21.98
CA ILE A 550 10.51 10.88 22.32
C ILE A 550 9.23 11.34 21.62
N ILE A 551 9.17 11.16 20.30
CA ILE A 551 8.03 11.57 19.47
C ILE A 551 6.79 10.80 19.91
N SER A 552 6.86 9.47 19.94
CA SER A 552 5.72 8.65 20.34
C SER A 552 5.28 8.89 21.78
N GLY A 553 6.20 9.13 22.72
CA GLY A 553 5.84 9.43 24.10
C GLY A 553 5.23 10.83 24.31
N ARG A 554 5.68 11.84 23.56
CA ARG A 554 5.06 13.17 23.57
C ARG A 554 3.66 13.15 22.97
N GLU A 555 3.48 12.46 21.85
CA GLU A 555 2.19 12.42 21.16
C GLU A 555 1.19 11.48 21.85
N ASP A 556 1.60 10.26 22.20
CA ASP A 556 0.72 9.27 22.82
C ASP A 556 0.45 9.56 24.30
N LEU A 557 1.47 9.97 25.07
CA LEU A 557 1.37 10.11 26.53
C LEU A 557 1.40 11.57 27.00
N GLY A 558 1.78 12.54 26.16
CA GLY A 558 1.99 13.91 26.62
C GLY A 558 3.19 14.08 27.55
N TRP A 559 4.10 13.10 27.60
CA TRP A 559 5.26 13.16 28.48
C TRP A 559 6.24 14.26 28.06
N PRO A 560 6.83 15.03 29.00
CA PRO A 560 7.80 16.08 28.73
C PRO A 560 9.18 15.49 28.40
N LYS A 561 9.27 14.79 27.27
CA LYS A 561 10.47 14.06 26.85
C LYS A 561 11.45 14.98 26.13
N LEU A 562 12.74 14.92 26.40
CA LEU A 562 13.79 15.65 25.68
C LEU A 562 14.92 14.71 25.29
N TYR A 563 15.71 15.10 24.30
CA TYR A 563 16.87 14.31 23.89
C TYR A 563 18.08 14.56 24.81
N SER A 564 18.71 13.48 25.26
CA SER A 564 20.06 13.49 25.84
C SER A 564 20.77 12.20 25.44
N GLU A 565 22.07 12.28 25.17
CA GLU A 565 22.91 11.08 25.14
C GLU A 565 22.99 10.52 26.57
N ILE A 566 22.77 9.21 26.71
CA ILE A 566 22.77 8.49 27.98
C ILE A 566 23.70 7.30 27.81
N LYS A 567 24.76 7.25 28.61
CA LYS A 567 25.77 6.19 28.52
C LYS A 567 25.87 5.44 29.85
N PHE A 568 25.41 4.20 29.86
CA PHE A 568 25.64 3.25 30.95
C PHE A 568 27.05 2.65 30.82
N LYS A 569 27.82 2.69 31.90
CA LYS A 569 29.09 1.97 32.05
C LYS A 569 28.92 1.02 33.22
N ASN A 570 28.86 -0.27 32.92
CA ASN A 570 28.57 -1.30 33.91
C ASN A 570 29.86 -2.08 34.22
N ASP A 571 30.55 -1.73 35.30
CA ASP A 571 31.69 -2.51 35.76
C ASP A 571 31.18 -3.72 36.58
N THR A 572 31.41 -4.92 36.04
CA THR A 572 30.97 -6.17 36.65
C THR A 572 31.97 -6.78 37.63
N SER A 573 33.13 -6.13 37.85
CA SER A 573 34.14 -6.60 38.79
C SER A 573 33.68 -6.50 40.26
N VAL A 574 34.35 -7.21 41.16
CA VAL A 574 34.05 -7.18 42.60
C VAL A 574 34.37 -5.79 43.14
N GLY A 575 33.34 -5.10 43.68
CA GLY A 575 33.44 -3.69 44.08
C GLY A 575 33.29 -2.69 42.94
N GLY A 576 32.95 -3.13 41.72
CA GLY A 576 32.68 -2.28 40.57
C GLY A 576 31.40 -1.45 40.72
N ASN A 577 31.31 -0.36 39.94
CA ASN A 577 30.18 0.57 39.95
C ASN A 577 29.33 0.41 38.69
N LEU A 578 28.05 0.76 38.82
CA LEU A 578 27.24 1.17 37.68
C LEU A 578 27.35 2.70 37.56
N ASP A 579 27.89 3.20 36.46
CA ASP A 579 27.99 4.63 36.19
C ASP A 579 27.07 5.02 35.02
N VAL A 580 26.44 6.19 35.13
CA VAL A 580 25.68 6.80 34.04
C VAL A 580 26.18 8.20 33.76
N GLU A 581 26.53 8.44 32.50
CA GLU A 581 26.99 9.73 31.98
C GLU A 581 25.91 10.32 31.07
N LEU A 582 25.56 11.59 31.30
CA LEU A 582 24.62 12.34 30.46
C LEU A 582 25.35 13.43 29.68
N SER A 583 25.13 13.46 28.37
CA SER A 583 25.72 14.44 27.46
C SER A 583 24.75 14.92 26.38
N TRP A 584 25.13 16.00 25.70
CA TRP A 584 24.44 16.49 24.51
C TRP A 584 25.49 17.00 23.53
N GLY A 585 25.56 16.42 22.33
CA GLY A 585 26.60 16.78 21.35
C GLY A 585 28.01 16.58 21.89
N GLY A 586 28.23 15.55 22.72
CA GLY A 586 29.50 15.29 23.41
C GLY A 586 29.79 16.19 24.63
N VAL A 587 28.97 17.22 24.91
CA VAL A 587 29.12 18.05 26.12
C VAL A 587 28.49 17.34 27.30
N LYS A 588 29.32 16.89 28.24
CA LYS A 588 28.88 16.24 29.48
C LYS A 588 28.25 17.24 30.44
N TRP A 589 27.13 16.88 31.04
CA TRP A 589 26.40 17.76 31.96
C TRP A 589 25.90 17.07 33.23
N ALA A 590 25.89 15.74 33.32
CA ALA A 590 25.70 15.05 34.59
C ALA A 590 26.40 13.69 34.65
N PHE A 591 26.68 13.25 35.88
CA PHE A 591 27.31 11.98 36.19
C PHE A 591 26.67 11.36 37.42
N PHE A 592 26.38 10.06 37.37
CA PHE A 592 25.74 9.29 38.43
C PHE A 592 26.52 7.99 38.64
N SER A 593 26.64 7.54 39.89
CA SER A 593 27.35 6.32 40.25
C SER A 593 26.62 5.56 41.36
N TRP A 594 26.54 4.23 41.22
CA TRP A 594 26.03 3.29 42.21
C TRP A 594 27.11 2.25 42.52
N GLY A 595 27.56 2.22 43.77
CA GLY A 595 28.47 1.19 44.27
C GLY A 595 27.74 -0.13 44.48
N ARG A 596 28.30 -1.23 43.99
CA ARG A 596 27.73 -2.56 44.21
C ARG A 596 28.02 -3.05 45.63
N VAL A 597 27.08 -3.81 46.21
CA VAL A 597 27.30 -4.56 47.45
C VAL A 597 27.94 -5.90 47.08
N ASN A 598 28.93 -6.37 47.87
CA ASN A 598 29.57 -7.67 47.69
C ASN A 598 28.50 -8.79 47.56
N SER A 599 28.79 -9.77 46.70
CA SER A 599 27.94 -10.89 46.27
C SER A 599 27.38 -11.82 47.37
N GLY A 600 27.56 -11.50 48.65
CA GLY A 600 27.06 -12.25 49.80
C GLY A 600 25.58 -12.01 50.14
N ASN A 601 24.94 -10.96 49.62
CA ASN A 601 23.51 -10.64 49.86
C ASN A 601 22.71 -10.53 48.55
N LEU A 602 22.97 -11.42 47.58
CA LEU A 602 22.04 -11.64 46.48
C LEU A 602 20.86 -12.44 47.03
N THR A 603 19.71 -11.80 47.25
CA THR A 603 18.46 -12.53 47.44
C THR A 603 18.05 -13.13 46.10
N ASN A 604 18.45 -14.37 45.84
CA ASN A 604 17.78 -15.18 44.82
C ASN A 604 16.33 -15.34 45.28
N GLY A 605 15.39 -14.74 44.55
CA GLY A 605 13.95 -14.80 44.84
C GLY A 605 13.45 -16.24 44.95
N SER A 606 13.52 -16.78 46.17
CA SER A 606 13.08 -18.11 46.56
C SER A 606 12.49 -18.07 47.97
N GLY A 607 11.91 -16.93 48.34
CA GLY A 607 11.11 -16.75 49.54
C GLY A 607 9.87 -15.93 49.19
N ALA A 608 8.71 -16.57 49.25
CA ALA A 608 7.42 -15.96 49.00
C ALA A 608 7.16 -14.82 49.99
N GLY A 609 7.16 -13.60 49.45
CA GLY A 609 6.45 -12.43 49.93
C GLY A 609 6.06 -11.64 48.69
N GLU A 610 4.79 -11.71 48.31
CA GLU A 610 4.20 -10.97 47.19
C GLU A 610 4.17 -9.46 47.48
N GLU A 611 5.32 -8.80 47.54
CA GLU A 611 5.39 -7.34 47.59
C GLU A 611 5.86 -6.84 46.23
N PRO A 612 4.94 -6.31 45.38
CA PRO A 612 5.29 -5.92 44.03
C PRO A 612 5.97 -4.54 44.02
N VAL A 613 7.05 -4.42 43.25
CA VAL A 613 7.81 -3.16 43.11
C VAL A 613 7.37 -2.41 41.84
N GLN A 614 7.11 -1.11 41.97
CA GLN A 614 6.65 -0.22 40.88
C GLN A 614 7.75 -0.01 39.82
N SER A 615 7.35 0.18 38.55
CA SER A 615 8.27 0.57 37.46
C SER A 615 8.81 1.99 37.65
N PHE A 616 8.06 2.82 38.38
CA PHE A 616 8.39 4.20 38.76
C PHE A 616 7.95 4.43 40.22
N GLY A 617 8.89 4.72 41.12
CA GLY A 617 8.61 4.96 42.54
C GLY A 617 9.02 3.80 43.46
N SER A 618 9.48 4.14 44.67
CA SER A 618 9.86 3.17 45.70
C SER A 618 8.96 3.21 46.94
N SER A 619 7.90 4.04 46.92
CA SER A 619 7.10 4.35 48.10
C SER A 619 5.60 4.43 47.81
N GLY A 620 4.90 3.31 47.64
CA GLY A 620 3.42 3.22 47.76
C GLY A 620 2.54 4.21 46.94
N GLU A 621 3.13 5.01 46.05
CA GLU A 621 2.50 6.08 45.29
C GLU A 621 2.21 5.54 43.89
N ASP A 622 1.01 5.00 43.67
CA ASP A 622 0.66 4.32 42.40
C ASP A 622 0.31 5.30 41.26
N ALA A 623 0.18 6.59 41.57
CA ALA A 623 -0.23 7.64 40.64
C ALA A 623 0.96 8.47 40.15
N LEU A 624 1.09 8.60 38.82
CA LEU A 624 2.05 9.49 38.17
C LEU A 624 1.32 10.65 37.48
N PHE A 625 1.76 11.87 37.72
CA PHE A 625 1.24 13.08 37.12
C PHE A 625 2.21 13.64 36.09
N VAL A 626 1.66 14.04 34.95
CA VAL A 626 2.37 14.68 33.85
C VAL A 626 1.52 15.84 33.34
N HIS A 627 2.17 16.93 32.96
CA HIS A 627 1.50 18.06 32.34
C HIS A 627 1.74 18.09 30.82
N LYS A 628 0.67 18.03 30.03
CA LYS A 628 0.73 18.08 28.56
C LYS A 628 0.47 19.50 28.09
N TYR A 629 1.45 20.07 27.40
CA TYR A 629 1.40 21.41 26.83
C TYR A 629 1.79 21.41 25.35
N ILE A 630 0.93 21.95 24.48
CA ILE A 630 1.19 22.17 23.05
C ILE A 630 0.86 23.63 22.73
N PRO A 631 1.84 24.48 22.39
CA PRO A 631 1.58 25.87 22.06
C PRO A 631 0.76 26.00 20.76
N ALA A 632 -0.08 27.04 20.67
CA ALA A 632 -0.82 27.32 19.44
C ALA A 632 0.08 27.67 18.26
N THR A 633 -0.31 27.21 17.06
CA THR A 633 0.40 27.52 15.81
C THR A 633 0.28 29.01 15.44
N THR A 634 1.35 29.59 14.91
CA THR A 634 1.40 31.00 14.49
C THR A 634 0.32 31.31 13.43
N GLY A 635 -0.61 32.21 13.76
CA GLY A 635 -1.75 32.59 12.91
C GLY A 635 -3.11 32.40 13.58
N SER A 636 -3.17 31.67 14.69
CA SER A 636 -4.35 31.62 15.55
C SER A 636 -4.64 33.02 16.15
N PRO A 637 -5.90 33.48 16.16
CA PRO A 637 -6.29 34.76 16.77
C PRO A 637 -6.06 34.79 18.30
N CYS A 638 -5.87 33.62 18.92
CA CYS A 638 -5.63 33.48 20.36
C CYS A 638 -4.21 32.93 20.62
N ARG A 639 -3.17 33.75 20.45
CA ARG A 639 -1.79 33.38 20.86
C ARG A 639 -1.64 33.11 22.36
N GLU A 640 -2.62 33.51 23.16
CA GLU A 640 -2.63 33.34 24.61
C GLU A 640 -3.17 31.97 25.06
N ALA A 641 -3.82 31.21 24.17
CA ALA A 641 -4.35 29.87 24.48
C ALA A 641 -3.53 28.80 23.77
N ALA A 642 -3.11 27.78 24.52
CA ALA A 642 -2.42 26.60 23.98
C ALA A 642 -3.40 25.67 23.24
N ASP A 643 -2.94 24.95 22.21
CA ASP A 643 -3.72 23.90 21.52
C ASP A 643 -3.97 22.69 22.46
N ALA A 644 -3.09 22.47 23.43
CA ALA A 644 -3.30 21.58 24.57
C ALA A 644 -2.65 22.15 25.83
N ASP A 645 -3.39 22.17 26.93
CA ASP A 645 -2.91 22.53 28.28
C ASP A 645 -3.77 21.78 29.31
N TYR A 646 -3.24 20.68 29.84
CA TYR A 646 -3.93 19.85 30.85
C TYR A 646 -3.01 18.84 31.52
N ASP A 647 -3.44 18.39 32.69
CA ASP A 647 -2.77 17.34 33.46
C ASP A 647 -3.28 15.94 33.10
N VAL A 648 -2.37 14.97 33.13
CA VAL A 648 -2.61 13.57 32.81
C VAL A 648 -2.17 12.70 33.98
N LEU A 649 -3.08 11.82 34.42
CA LEU A 649 -2.85 10.79 35.41
C LEU A 649 -2.53 9.45 34.75
N PHE A 650 -1.42 8.86 35.17
CA PHE A 650 -1.05 7.49 34.85
C PHE A 650 -1.07 6.62 36.11
N HIS A 651 -1.32 5.32 35.92
CA HIS A 651 -1.15 4.32 36.95
C HIS A 651 0.02 3.42 36.55
N SER A 652 0.99 3.24 37.43
CA SER A 652 2.13 2.36 37.19
C SER A 652 1.72 0.90 37.37
N THR A 653 2.02 0.07 36.38
CA THR A 653 1.98 -1.39 36.50
C THR A 653 3.29 -1.89 37.13
N LYS A 654 3.18 -3.06 37.78
CA LYS A 654 4.26 -3.69 38.56
C LYS A 654 4.97 -4.74 37.70
N PRO A 655 6.12 -4.44 37.07
CA PRO A 655 6.84 -5.39 36.22
C PRO A 655 7.46 -6.53 37.05
N LYS A 656 7.78 -7.65 36.39
CA LYS A 656 8.40 -8.80 37.07
C LYS A 656 9.86 -8.51 37.37
N VAL A 657 10.22 -8.45 38.65
CA VAL A 657 11.61 -8.26 39.08
C VAL A 657 12.41 -9.55 38.88
N LEU A 658 13.49 -9.48 38.12
CA LEU A 658 14.45 -10.56 37.91
C LEU A 658 15.61 -10.49 38.92
N MET A 659 16.02 -9.28 39.28
CA MET A 659 17.09 -9.01 40.24
C MET A 659 16.84 -7.66 40.90
N SER A 660 17.13 -7.54 42.19
CA SER A 660 17.14 -6.26 42.91
C SER A 660 18.37 -6.21 43.82
N GLN A 661 19.06 -5.08 43.82
CA GLN A 661 20.22 -4.82 44.67
C GLN A 661 20.14 -3.39 45.20
N GLU A 662 20.26 -3.22 46.52
CA GLU A 662 20.56 -1.92 47.11
C GLU A 662 22.03 -1.58 46.90
N ALA A 663 22.32 -0.32 46.58
CA ALA A 663 23.69 0.14 46.38
C ALA A 663 24.36 0.41 47.73
N SER A 664 25.64 0.04 47.85
CA SER A 664 26.44 0.28 49.07
C SER A 664 26.72 1.76 49.29
N ALA A 665 26.79 2.52 48.19
CA ALA A 665 26.87 3.97 48.14
C ALA A 665 26.30 4.44 46.81
N ALA A 666 25.84 5.69 46.77
CA ALA A 666 25.52 6.37 45.52
C ALA A 666 25.96 7.83 45.59
N GLY A 667 26.18 8.42 44.42
CA GLY A 667 26.54 9.83 44.32
C GLY A 667 26.26 10.33 42.91
N PHE A 668 25.97 11.62 42.80
CA PHE A 668 25.79 12.25 41.51
C PHE A 668 26.21 13.70 41.53
N GLN A 669 26.52 14.21 40.34
CA GLN A 669 26.86 15.60 40.11
C GLN A 669 26.17 16.08 38.85
N ILE A 670 25.52 17.24 38.93
CA ILE A 670 24.96 17.97 37.79
C ILE A 670 25.80 19.22 37.60
N LEU A 671 26.25 19.47 36.37
CA LEU A 671 27.19 20.52 36.04
C LEU A 671 26.44 21.63 35.30
N GLU A 672 26.47 22.84 35.85
CA GLU A 672 25.90 24.03 35.18
C GLU A 672 26.53 24.23 33.80
N ARG A 673 25.74 24.63 32.81
CA ARG A 673 26.20 24.88 31.44
C ARG A 673 25.62 26.17 30.89
N THR A 674 26.42 26.82 30.06
CA THR A 674 25.97 28.00 29.30
C THR A 674 25.06 27.60 28.15
N ASN A 675 24.27 28.55 27.65
CA ASN A 675 23.48 28.37 26.43
C ASN A 675 24.33 28.06 25.19
N LYS A 676 25.63 28.41 25.17
CA LYS A 676 26.55 28.02 24.09
C LYS A 676 26.93 26.54 24.15
N GLN A 677 27.03 25.99 25.36
CA GLN A 677 27.39 24.59 25.60
C GLN A 677 26.19 23.66 25.47
N LEU A 678 25.01 24.10 25.92
CA LEU A 678 23.74 23.35 25.82
C LEU A 678 22.60 24.26 25.27
N PRO A 679 22.59 24.59 23.97
CA PRO A 679 21.63 25.52 23.38
C PRO A 679 20.17 25.22 23.69
N THR A 680 19.77 23.95 23.58
CA THR A 680 18.37 23.52 23.75
C THR A 680 18.06 22.93 25.14
N LEU A 681 19.07 22.77 26.01
CA LEU A 681 18.93 22.04 27.28
C LEU A 681 19.44 22.81 28.52
N HIS A 682 20.18 23.91 28.35
CA HIS A 682 20.79 24.66 29.47
C HIS A 682 19.78 25.10 30.54
N HIS A 683 18.58 25.55 30.14
CA HIS A 683 17.55 26.01 31.07
C HIS A 683 17.03 24.88 31.98
N VAL A 684 16.93 23.65 31.45
CA VAL A 684 16.57 22.46 32.24
C VAL A 684 17.73 22.05 33.14
N VAL A 685 18.95 21.94 32.59
CA VAL A 685 20.13 21.48 33.33
C VAL A 685 20.49 22.42 34.47
N ASN A 686 20.49 23.73 34.22
CA ASN A 686 20.82 24.71 35.24
C ASN A 686 19.77 24.67 36.37
N ARG A 687 18.48 24.54 36.02
CA ARG A 687 17.41 24.40 37.01
C ARG A 687 17.55 23.14 37.87
N LEU A 688 18.01 22.02 37.30
CA LEU A 688 18.31 20.81 38.07
C LEU A 688 19.57 20.96 38.94
N SER A 689 20.59 21.69 38.46
CA SER A 689 21.85 21.90 39.19
C SER A 689 21.72 22.76 40.45
N GLU A 690 20.67 23.56 40.55
CA GLU A 690 20.36 24.38 41.73
C GLU A 690 19.90 23.58 42.95
N LEU A 691 19.53 22.30 42.78
CA LEU A 691 18.98 21.47 43.86
C LEU A 691 20.07 21.11 44.89
N PRO A 692 19.98 21.57 46.16
CA PRO A 692 20.91 21.15 47.19
C PRO A 692 20.63 19.69 47.56
N ILE A 693 21.65 18.84 47.52
CA ILE A 693 21.55 17.45 47.95
C ILE A 693 21.79 17.40 49.47
N LEU A 694 20.73 17.24 50.25
CA LEU A 694 20.83 17.24 51.72
C LEU A 694 21.22 15.86 52.27
N SER A 695 20.66 14.79 51.68
CA SER A 695 21.02 13.40 51.99
C SER A 695 20.45 12.47 50.91
N ILE A 696 21.09 11.32 50.71
CA ILE A 696 20.54 10.22 49.88
C ILE A 696 19.64 9.37 50.77
N VAL A 697 18.43 9.10 50.30
CA VAL A 697 17.40 8.30 50.98
C VAL A 697 17.48 6.84 50.55
N GLU A 698 17.64 6.61 49.25
CA GLU A 698 17.69 5.26 48.67
C GLU A 698 18.56 5.29 47.41
N ALA A 699 19.28 4.20 47.18
CA ALA A 699 19.90 3.94 45.90
C ALA A 699 19.81 2.45 45.57
N SER A 700 19.27 2.11 44.38
CA SER A 700 19.04 0.72 44.01
C SER A 700 19.24 0.48 42.52
N VAL A 701 19.63 -0.76 42.17
CA VAL A 701 19.74 -1.27 40.80
C VAL A 701 18.88 -2.52 40.68
N LYS A 702 17.96 -2.52 39.72
CA LYS A 702 16.99 -3.59 39.48
C LYS A 702 17.07 -4.04 38.03
N LYS A 703 16.90 -5.34 37.79
CA LYS A 703 16.66 -5.89 36.46
C LYS A 703 15.23 -6.42 36.43
N VAL A 704 14.44 -6.00 35.46
CA VAL A 704 13.02 -6.37 35.35
C VAL A 704 12.69 -6.90 33.95
N LEU A 705 11.66 -7.73 33.89
CA LEU A 705 11.04 -8.26 32.66
C LEU A 705 9.66 -7.62 32.49
N GLY A 706 9.40 -7.14 31.28
CA GLY A 706 8.21 -6.38 30.91
C GLY A 706 8.38 -4.87 31.17
N GLN A 707 7.67 -4.07 30.38
CA GLN A 707 7.61 -2.61 30.51
C GLN A 707 6.16 -2.11 30.44
N ASP A 708 5.87 -1.02 31.14
CA ASP A 708 4.53 -0.42 31.17
C ASP A 708 4.23 0.28 29.84
N GLN A 709 3.05 0.01 29.28
CA GLN A 709 2.56 0.66 28.06
C GLN A 709 1.79 1.95 28.34
N PHE A 710 1.41 2.18 29.59
CA PHE A 710 0.65 3.34 30.07
C PHE A 710 -0.74 3.49 29.41
N MET A 711 -1.37 2.37 29.06
CA MET A 711 -2.66 2.32 28.34
C MET A 711 -3.85 2.90 29.12
N GLY A 712 -3.71 3.11 30.44
CA GLY A 712 -4.75 3.63 31.33
C GLY A 712 -4.66 5.13 31.63
N ALA A 713 -3.94 5.90 30.81
CA ALA A 713 -3.78 7.35 30.96
C ALA A 713 -5.15 8.06 30.99
N LYS A 714 -5.34 8.99 31.93
CA LYS A 714 -6.59 9.77 32.06
C LYS A 714 -6.28 11.25 32.17
N ARG A 715 -6.99 12.07 31.43
CA ARG A 715 -7.01 13.53 31.62
C ARG A 715 -7.68 13.86 32.95
N LEU A 716 -7.17 14.84 33.69
CA LEU A 716 -7.64 15.26 35.01
C LEU A 716 -8.52 16.53 34.98
N ASP A 717 -9.07 16.88 33.81
CA ASP A 717 -9.69 18.17 33.50
C ASP A 717 -11.19 18.29 33.77
#